data_AF-A0A8J2RN76-F1
#
_entry.id   AF-A0A8J2RN76-F1
#
_cell.length_a   1.000
_cell.length_b   1.000
_cell.length_c   1.000
_cell.angle_alpha   90.00
_cell.angle_beta   90.00
_cell.angle_gamma   90.00
#
_symmetry.space_group_name_H-M   'P 1'
#
loop_
_entity.id
_entity.type
_entity.pdbx_description
1 polymer ?
#
loop_
_entity_poly.entity_id
_entity_poly.type
_entity_poly.pdbx_seq_one_letter_code
_entity_poly.pdbx_strand_id
1 'polypeptide(L)'
;MEMMDPSPMEDISISDVTDEKTSILNETNENHESISNGIEDSEELAPVIYDVSVEKLQQLPTEAQLPEVLDQTDTCHNDQEERQGYNGILEERNNCQKEILELRSHLVKTEEYWQQQIARLKNDYETRLSKVQKERDSMVVKYAHSEKEVIVAHNQRDSMEKKMKESLKERDVMMEKIKAMNNEKARVCNMLEVKSNEYFGSQREVDRLKEEVNAREIKVRWGQNKLKAETESHQETQSKYEKTVQLIKLLKDEIEDLKRNCNEMKSKQSDVKAINDAHLLEEKARLIMDKQNLEEKTAGYKNALKEFEAVKTRHTQLVEENSGLLSKLQIIQKERSEQEDNIIQLKDQVSQQRESLIQAQTKLAEMDGVQAQLEFQRQRDSKYQEELETIKQSNLDLEEDMQRCRAKESELLEFTQRLTETNVRLQSELATLQEKAQSLETNRNEILVQLEEVERKWKNVKLELQHEQENRSGEAAAWTRTVSEKSRLCEDLQTQVRELQNELASVRRKHAINLKELTRELRVTKKRLDHVESSSTNANTTHNNDGVSLGSRTSSNTSLNTAGIVSKSSFTEHRTPEHSPSPTPAPINMSPDWERSALFEKMVRVQRDNARKSEKLDFLEEHVQDLLAEVKKKNRIIQFFFAKEDSGSMATEASDRHKDMKLMYQAEMAKHGGIMSSMYNMKTLDDGLNLELCLEINQKLQGVLEDTLLKNITLKDSLSTLGAEVARISQQYQSLLQQQQKKQ
;
A
#
# COMPACT_ATOMS: atom_id res chain seq x y z
N MET A 1 47.38 23.96 21.00
CA MET A 1 48.21 23.51 19.85
C MET A 1 47.57 24.09 18.59
N GLU A 2 48.32 24.24 17.50
CA GLU A 2 47.98 25.10 16.34
C GLU A 2 46.50 25.04 15.89
N MET A 3 45.80 26.17 15.67
CA MET A 3 46.05 27.25 14.69
C MET A 3 45.94 26.79 13.22
N MET A 4 44.74 26.89 12.65
CA MET A 4 44.57 27.35 11.27
C MET A 4 43.15 27.87 10.99
N ASP A 5 43.10 29.08 10.44
CA ASP A 5 42.00 29.72 9.73
C ASP A 5 42.63 30.14 8.38
N PRO A 6 41.93 30.04 7.23
CA PRO A 6 41.30 31.28 6.75
C PRO A 6 40.01 31.12 5.90
N SER A 7 39.08 32.04 6.17
CA SER A 7 38.25 32.80 5.19
C SER A 7 36.99 32.16 4.56
N PRO A 8 35.93 32.97 4.33
CA PRO A 8 34.71 32.61 3.60
C PRO A 8 34.68 33.11 2.15
N MET A 9 33.70 32.67 1.35
CA MET A 9 33.02 33.49 0.31
C MET A 9 31.79 32.76 -0.32
N GLU A 10 30.87 33.59 -0.82
CA GLU A 10 29.88 33.36 -1.91
C GLU A 10 28.67 32.41 -1.73
N ASP A 11 27.48 33.00 -1.91
CA ASP A 11 26.17 32.36 -2.03
C ASP A 11 25.98 31.63 -3.37
N ILE A 12 25.33 30.46 -3.35
CA ILE A 12 24.51 29.98 -4.48
C ILE A 12 23.20 29.41 -3.92
N SER A 13 22.07 30.05 -4.28
CA SER A 13 20.73 29.58 -3.94
C SER A 13 20.11 28.81 -5.11
N ILE A 14 19.85 27.52 -4.92
CA ILE A 14 19.02 26.66 -5.78
C ILE A 14 18.20 25.79 -4.80
N SER A 15 17.01 26.19 -4.37
CA SER A 15 15.72 26.24 -5.11
C SER A 15 15.17 24.86 -5.43
N ASP A 16 14.05 24.52 -4.80
CA ASP A 16 13.45 23.19 -4.80
C ASP A 16 12.96 22.72 -6.17
N VAL A 17 13.00 21.40 -6.39
CA VAL A 17 12.23 20.70 -7.43
C VAL A 17 11.59 19.47 -6.81
N THR A 18 10.36 19.63 -6.30
CA THR A 18 9.48 18.51 -5.95
C THR A 18 8.67 18.09 -7.18
N ASP A 19 9.00 16.93 -7.76
CA ASP A 19 8.14 16.24 -8.72
C ASP A 19 6.88 15.74 -8.01
N GLU A 20 5.76 16.46 -8.10
CA GLU A 20 4.47 15.96 -7.64
C GLU A 20 3.64 15.40 -8.81
N LYS A 21 3.52 14.06 -8.87
CA LYS A 21 2.46 13.42 -9.64
C LYS A 21 1.13 13.65 -8.93
N THR A 22 0.15 14.22 -9.62
CA THR A 22 -1.22 13.69 -9.51
C THR A 22 -2.04 13.89 -10.77
N SER A 23 -2.91 12.92 -11.04
CA SER A 23 -3.92 13.00 -12.09
C SER A 23 -5.12 13.79 -11.58
N ILE A 24 -5.65 14.69 -12.40
CA ILE A 24 -7.01 15.22 -12.25
C ILE A 24 -7.81 14.85 -13.50
N LEU A 25 -8.94 14.18 -13.27
CA LEU A 25 -9.93 13.85 -14.29
C LEU A 25 -10.63 15.13 -14.77
N ASN A 26 -11.13 15.13 -16.01
CA ASN A 26 -12.37 15.84 -16.27
C ASN A 26 -13.18 15.15 -17.37
N GLU A 27 -14.47 15.01 -17.12
CA GLU A 27 -15.44 14.54 -18.10
C GLU A 27 -15.87 15.72 -18.99
N THR A 28 -16.05 15.47 -20.29
CA THR A 28 -17.01 16.26 -21.08
C THR A 28 -17.83 15.29 -21.92
N ASN A 29 -19.13 15.23 -21.64
CA ASN A 29 -20.11 14.41 -22.33
C ASN A 29 -20.93 15.34 -23.23
N GLU A 30 -20.96 15.09 -24.53
CA GLU A 30 -21.92 15.74 -25.42
C GLU A 30 -22.28 14.83 -26.61
N ASN A 31 -23.53 14.94 -27.06
CA ASN A 31 -24.12 14.08 -28.10
C ASN A 31 -23.85 14.66 -29.50
N HIS A 32 -23.97 13.85 -30.56
CA HIS A 32 -25.10 13.99 -31.50
C HIS A 32 -25.18 12.89 -32.58
N GLU A 33 -26.42 12.72 -33.06
CA GLU A 33 -26.84 12.22 -34.38
C GLU A 33 -26.38 10.86 -34.96
N SER A 34 -27.37 9.97 -35.04
CA SER A 34 -27.44 8.89 -36.02
C SER A 34 -27.64 9.42 -37.43
N ILE A 35 -26.91 8.88 -38.42
CA ILE A 35 -27.34 8.91 -39.83
C ILE A 35 -27.38 7.47 -40.35
N SER A 36 -28.54 7.09 -40.89
CA SER A 36 -28.76 5.85 -41.63
C SER A 36 -28.55 6.10 -43.11
N ASN A 37 -27.70 5.30 -43.74
CA ASN A 37 -27.74 4.86 -45.15
C ASN A 37 -26.68 3.75 -45.30
N GLY A 38 -26.78 2.82 -46.25
CA GLY A 38 -27.77 2.69 -47.32
C GLY A 38 -27.11 1.96 -48.50
N ILE A 39 -27.52 0.71 -48.72
CA ILE A 39 -27.10 -0.26 -49.74
C ILE A 39 -26.65 0.35 -51.07
N GLU A 40 -25.51 -0.12 -51.61
CA GLU A 40 -25.40 -0.45 -53.04
C GLU A 40 -24.24 -1.44 -53.32
N ASP A 41 -24.39 -2.24 -54.38
CA ASP A 41 -23.48 -3.32 -54.77
C ASP A 41 -22.28 -2.83 -55.61
N SER A 42 -21.18 -3.59 -55.65
CA SER A 42 -20.29 -3.64 -56.82
C SER A 42 -19.38 -4.88 -56.84
N GLU A 43 -19.68 -5.74 -57.83
CA GLU A 43 -18.77 -6.55 -58.66
C GLU A 43 -17.79 -7.55 -58.01
N GLU A 44 -18.08 -8.84 -58.28
CA GLU A 44 -17.07 -9.90 -58.35
C GLU A 44 -16.04 -9.60 -59.45
N LEU A 45 -14.75 -9.55 -59.10
CA LEU A 45 -13.66 -9.67 -60.08
C LEU A 45 -12.99 -11.04 -59.95
N ALA A 46 -13.49 -11.98 -60.75
CA ALA A 46 -12.93 -13.33 -60.85
C ALA A 46 -11.47 -13.31 -61.37
N PRO A 47 -10.60 -14.22 -60.88
CA PRO A 47 -9.23 -14.30 -61.38
C PRO A 47 -9.23 -14.84 -62.81
N VAL A 48 -8.74 -14.03 -63.76
CA VAL A 48 -8.55 -14.45 -65.15
C VAL A 48 -7.46 -15.52 -65.22
N ILE A 49 -7.89 -16.77 -65.34
CA ILE A 49 -7.01 -17.91 -65.65
C ILE A 49 -6.59 -17.76 -67.12
N TYR A 50 -5.28 -17.56 -67.36
CA TYR A 50 -4.70 -17.68 -68.70
C TYR A 50 -4.59 -19.16 -69.07
N ASP A 51 -5.68 -19.68 -69.61
CA ASP A 51 -5.76 -21.05 -70.13
C ASP A 51 -5.11 -21.12 -71.53
N VAL A 52 -3.78 -21.34 -71.55
CA VAL A 52 -3.01 -21.50 -72.79
C VAL A 52 -3.02 -22.99 -73.15
N SER A 53 -3.89 -23.35 -74.09
CA SER A 53 -4.24 -24.74 -74.40
C SER A 53 -3.05 -25.58 -74.89
N VAL A 54 -2.63 -26.56 -74.07
CA VAL A 54 -1.65 -27.59 -74.45
C VAL A 54 -2.35 -28.68 -75.29
N GLU A 55 -2.78 -28.34 -76.51
CA GLU A 55 -3.47 -29.32 -77.36
C GLU A 55 -3.26 -29.11 -78.87
N LYS A 56 -2.12 -29.59 -79.39
CA LYS A 56 -2.00 -30.21 -80.74
C LYS A 56 -0.60 -30.80 -80.97
N LEU A 57 -0.38 -32.02 -80.46
CA LEU A 57 0.82 -32.81 -80.75
C LEU A 57 0.49 -34.25 -81.20
N GLN A 58 -0.53 -34.40 -82.04
CA GLN A 58 -0.80 -35.67 -82.74
C GLN A 58 -1.65 -35.47 -84.00
N GLN A 59 -1.05 -35.74 -85.17
CA GLN A 59 -1.59 -36.61 -86.22
C GLN A 59 -0.61 -36.75 -87.40
N LEU A 60 -0.35 -37.99 -87.82
CA LEU A 60 0.27 -38.35 -89.11
C LEU A 60 -0.84 -38.39 -90.18
N PRO A 61 -0.49 -38.12 -91.46
CA PRO A 61 -0.21 -39.22 -92.38
C PRO A 61 1.14 -39.03 -93.13
N THR A 62 1.88 -40.04 -93.57
CA THR A 62 1.53 -41.32 -94.23
C THR A 62 1.17 -41.18 -95.72
N GLU A 63 2.22 -41.07 -96.53
CA GLU A 63 2.54 -41.84 -97.76
C GLU A 63 1.48 -42.10 -98.87
N ALA A 64 1.98 -42.07 -100.13
CA ALA A 64 1.30 -42.34 -101.42
C ALA A 64 0.29 -41.26 -101.89
N GLN A 65 0.14 -40.95 -103.19
CA GLN A 65 0.42 -41.71 -104.44
C GLN A 65 1.02 -40.84 -105.56
N LEU A 66 1.60 -41.47 -106.60
CA LEU A 66 1.83 -40.85 -107.92
C LEU A 66 0.51 -40.59 -108.66
N PRO A 67 0.51 -39.71 -109.67
CA PRO A 67 0.27 -40.23 -111.04
C PRO A 67 1.46 -40.08 -112.00
N GLU A 68 1.62 -41.08 -112.86
CA GLU A 68 2.59 -41.15 -113.96
C GLU A 68 1.86 -40.93 -115.29
N VAL A 69 2.27 -39.95 -116.10
CA VAL A 69 1.90 -39.85 -117.53
C VAL A 69 3.07 -39.29 -118.37
N LEU A 70 3.52 -40.13 -119.30
CA LEU A 70 4.06 -39.90 -120.66
C LEU A 70 4.15 -38.44 -121.21
N ASP A 71 5.07 -38.08 -122.12
CA ASP A 71 6.26 -38.74 -122.73
C ASP A 71 6.96 -37.69 -123.67
N GLN A 72 8.11 -38.06 -124.25
CA GLN A 72 8.73 -37.54 -125.50
C GLN A 72 9.81 -36.44 -125.47
N THR A 73 11.00 -36.91 -125.88
CA THR A 73 12.04 -36.27 -126.73
C THR A 73 12.98 -35.19 -126.18
N ASP A 74 14.27 -35.52 -126.28
CA ASP A 74 15.43 -34.70 -126.68
C ASP A 74 15.60 -33.32 -126.01
N THR A 75 16.69 -33.05 -125.27
CA THR A 75 18.09 -33.16 -125.73
C THR A 75 19.11 -33.38 -124.60
N CYS A 76 20.38 -33.63 -124.96
CA CYS A 76 21.48 -33.91 -124.04
C CYS A 76 22.31 -32.65 -123.65
N HIS A 77 23.16 -32.79 -122.61
CA HIS A 77 24.34 -31.97 -122.25
C HIS A 77 24.26 -30.76 -121.29
N ASN A 78 23.11 -30.30 -120.78
CA ASN A 78 23.09 -29.21 -119.77
C ASN A 78 23.00 -29.66 -118.28
N ASP A 79 22.57 -30.89 -118.01
CA ASP A 79 22.21 -31.39 -116.67
C ASP A 79 23.25 -31.21 -115.54
N GLN A 80 24.54 -31.10 -115.84
CA GLN A 80 25.59 -31.28 -114.82
C GLN A 80 25.94 -30.00 -114.04
N GLU A 81 25.78 -28.82 -114.63
CA GLU A 81 25.96 -27.54 -113.92
C GLU A 81 24.69 -27.14 -113.16
N GLU A 82 23.51 -27.33 -113.74
CA GLU A 82 22.22 -27.07 -113.06
C GLU A 82 22.06 -27.94 -111.79
N ARG A 83 22.47 -29.21 -111.82
CA ARG A 83 22.47 -30.08 -110.64
C ARG A 83 23.45 -29.62 -109.55
N GLN A 84 24.55 -28.95 -109.89
CA GLN A 84 25.45 -28.37 -108.88
C GLN A 84 24.86 -27.10 -108.27
N GLY A 85 24.29 -26.20 -109.07
CA GLY A 85 23.57 -25.02 -108.58
C GLY A 85 22.38 -25.40 -107.68
N TYR A 86 21.59 -26.39 -108.09
CA TYR A 86 20.46 -26.90 -107.32
C TYR A 86 20.89 -27.50 -105.97
N ASN A 87 22.00 -28.27 -105.94
CA ASN A 87 22.55 -28.79 -104.70
C ASN A 87 23.05 -27.69 -103.76
N GLY A 88 23.70 -26.64 -104.28
CA GLY A 88 24.10 -25.46 -103.50
C GLY A 88 22.91 -24.75 -102.85
N ILE A 89 21.87 -24.46 -103.64
CA ILE A 89 20.62 -23.86 -103.15
C ILE A 89 19.93 -24.77 -102.12
N LEU A 90 19.97 -26.09 -102.30
CA LEU A 90 19.41 -27.05 -101.34
C LEU A 90 20.21 -27.08 -100.03
N GLU A 91 21.54 -26.97 -100.09
CA GLU A 91 22.41 -26.91 -98.91
C GLU A 91 22.26 -25.58 -98.16
N GLU A 92 22.20 -24.45 -98.85
CA GLU A 92 21.84 -23.14 -98.28
C GLU A 92 20.47 -23.19 -97.59
N ARG A 93 19.43 -23.69 -98.28
CA ARG A 93 18.08 -23.87 -97.73
C ARG A 93 18.12 -24.74 -96.47
N ASN A 94 18.87 -25.84 -96.49
CA ASN A 94 18.99 -26.74 -95.34
C ASN A 94 19.77 -26.10 -94.18
N ASN A 95 20.74 -25.22 -94.44
CA ASN A 95 21.45 -24.47 -93.41
C ASN A 95 20.59 -23.36 -92.80
N CYS A 96 19.86 -22.58 -93.60
CA CYS A 96 18.84 -21.65 -93.08
C CYS A 96 17.74 -22.39 -92.30
N GLN A 97 17.36 -23.61 -92.70
CA GLN A 97 16.40 -24.43 -91.96
C GLN A 97 16.94 -24.91 -90.60
N LYS A 98 18.25 -25.20 -90.48
CA LYS A 98 18.90 -25.45 -89.18
C LYS A 98 18.93 -24.19 -88.32
N GLU A 99 19.36 -23.06 -88.88
CA GLU A 99 19.42 -21.77 -88.18
C GLU A 99 18.04 -21.36 -87.64
N ILE A 100 16.97 -21.52 -88.42
CA ILE A 100 15.59 -21.29 -87.98
C ILE A 100 15.18 -22.24 -86.82
N LEU A 101 15.64 -23.50 -86.83
CA LEU A 101 15.38 -24.44 -85.73
C LEU A 101 16.19 -24.10 -84.47
N GLU A 102 17.43 -23.66 -84.61
CA GLU A 102 18.29 -23.22 -83.50
C GLU A 102 17.77 -21.93 -82.87
N LEU A 103 17.38 -20.93 -83.68
CA LEU A 103 16.74 -19.69 -83.22
C LEU A 103 15.40 -19.97 -82.54
N ARG A 104 14.58 -20.89 -83.05
CA ARG A 104 13.35 -21.35 -82.37
C ARG A 104 13.65 -22.03 -81.04
N SER A 105 14.67 -22.89 -80.97
CA SER A 105 15.10 -23.52 -79.72
C SER A 105 15.60 -22.51 -78.70
N HIS A 106 16.34 -21.49 -79.14
CA HIS A 106 16.80 -20.39 -78.29
C HIS A 106 15.63 -19.55 -77.77
N LEU A 107 14.66 -19.20 -78.64
CA LEU A 107 13.48 -18.45 -78.26
C LEU A 107 12.66 -19.17 -77.18
N VAL A 108 12.36 -20.46 -77.38
CA VAL A 108 11.66 -21.30 -76.39
C VAL A 108 12.41 -21.34 -75.06
N LYS A 109 13.74 -21.55 -75.06
CA LYS A 109 14.54 -21.54 -73.82
C LYS A 109 14.53 -20.19 -73.10
N THR A 110 14.52 -19.07 -73.84
CA THR A 110 14.38 -17.75 -73.23
C THR A 110 12.97 -17.51 -72.69
N GLU A 111 11.94 -18.05 -73.35
CA GLU A 111 10.55 -17.96 -72.87
C GLU A 111 10.35 -18.80 -71.61
N GLU A 112 10.79 -20.07 -71.59
CA GLU A 112 10.82 -20.94 -70.41
C GLU A 112 11.56 -20.28 -69.24
N TYR A 113 12.70 -19.64 -69.50
CA TYR A 113 13.45 -18.89 -68.50
C TYR A 113 12.62 -17.73 -67.92
N TRP A 114 12.01 -16.89 -68.76
CA TRP A 114 11.21 -15.76 -68.27
C TRP A 114 9.93 -16.23 -67.56
N GLN A 115 9.27 -17.28 -68.04
CA GLN A 115 8.14 -17.92 -67.35
C GLN A 115 8.55 -18.43 -65.95
N GLN A 116 9.73 -19.06 -65.82
CA GLN A 116 10.26 -19.48 -64.52
C GLN A 116 10.58 -18.31 -63.59
N GLN A 117 11.12 -17.19 -64.09
CA GLN A 117 11.36 -16.01 -63.26
C GLN A 117 10.06 -15.34 -62.81
N ILE A 118 9.05 -15.26 -63.69
CA ILE A 118 7.71 -14.76 -63.35
C ILE A 118 7.05 -15.65 -62.29
N ALA A 119 7.15 -16.98 -62.43
CA ALA A 119 6.62 -17.93 -61.45
C ALA A 119 7.29 -17.81 -60.08
N ARG A 120 8.62 -17.64 -60.03
CA ARG A 120 9.37 -17.39 -58.78
C ARG A 120 8.94 -16.09 -58.12
N LEU A 121 8.92 -14.99 -58.86
CA LEU A 121 8.47 -13.68 -58.36
C LEU A 121 7.03 -13.76 -57.83
N LYS A 122 6.11 -14.40 -58.56
CA LYS A 122 4.73 -14.59 -58.11
C LYS A 122 4.66 -15.35 -56.79
N ASN A 123 5.36 -16.47 -56.66
CA ASN A 123 5.42 -17.26 -55.42
C ASN A 123 6.04 -16.46 -54.25
N ASP A 124 7.06 -15.64 -54.49
CA ASP A 124 7.67 -14.78 -53.47
C ASP A 124 6.72 -13.65 -53.02
N TYR A 125 5.99 -13.04 -53.95
CA TYR A 125 4.94 -12.06 -53.66
C TYR A 125 3.78 -12.69 -52.87
N GLU A 126 3.27 -13.86 -53.28
CA GLU A 126 2.21 -14.60 -52.57
C GLU A 126 2.66 -15.04 -51.16
N THR A 127 3.89 -15.51 -51.03
CA THR A 127 4.50 -15.84 -49.73
C THR A 127 4.62 -14.61 -48.83
N ARG A 128 5.02 -13.46 -49.38
CA ARG A 128 5.13 -12.20 -48.63
C ARG A 128 3.76 -11.66 -48.22
N LEU A 129 2.76 -11.73 -49.11
CA LEU A 129 1.38 -11.35 -48.82
C LEU A 129 0.78 -12.25 -47.72
N SER A 130 1.01 -13.56 -47.78
CA SER A 130 0.58 -14.52 -46.74
C SER A 130 1.20 -14.22 -45.37
N LYS A 131 2.47 -13.79 -45.32
CA LYS A 131 3.12 -13.37 -44.07
C LYS A 131 2.49 -12.09 -43.51
N VAL A 132 2.36 -11.04 -44.32
CA VAL A 132 1.73 -9.76 -43.91
C VAL A 132 0.29 -9.97 -43.44
N GLN A 133 -0.50 -10.82 -44.11
CA GLN A 133 -1.85 -11.18 -43.67
C GLN A 133 -1.84 -11.85 -42.28
N LYS A 134 -0.97 -12.85 -42.07
CA LYS A 134 -0.84 -13.54 -40.76
C LYS A 134 -0.34 -12.62 -39.65
N GLU A 135 0.55 -11.68 -39.97
CA GLU A 135 1.05 -10.67 -39.04
C GLU A 135 -0.07 -9.69 -38.65
N ARG A 136 -0.86 -9.20 -39.62
CA ARG A 136 -2.06 -8.39 -39.39
C ARG A 136 -3.08 -9.12 -38.53
N ASP A 137 -3.41 -10.36 -38.86
CA ASP A 137 -4.44 -11.13 -38.15
C ASP A 137 -3.96 -11.48 -36.72
N SER A 138 -2.67 -11.78 -36.54
CA SER A 138 -2.05 -11.91 -35.22
C SER A 138 -2.11 -10.61 -34.41
N MET A 139 -1.92 -9.45 -35.06
CA MET A 139 -2.01 -8.14 -34.41
C MET A 139 -3.44 -7.83 -33.96
N VAL A 140 -4.45 -8.11 -34.78
CA VAL A 140 -5.87 -7.96 -34.41
C VAL A 140 -6.23 -8.86 -33.21
N VAL A 141 -5.80 -10.13 -33.21
CA VAL A 141 -6.03 -11.04 -32.08
C VAL A 141 -5.34 -10.55 -30.80
N LYS A 142 -4.12 -9.99 -30.89
CA LYS A 142 -3.42 -9.39 -29.74
C LYS A 142 -4.16 -8.17 -29.20
N TYR A 143 -4.61 -7.25 -30.06
CA TYR A 143 -5.40 -6.09 -29.66
C TYR A 143 -6.72 -6.49 -28.98
N ALA A 144 -7.43 -7.47 -29.53
CA ALA A 144 -8.65 -8.00 -28.92
C ALA A 144 -8.40 -8.68 -27.55
N HIS A 145 -7.20 -9.23 -27.33
CA HIS A 145 -6.80 -9.77 -26.03
C HIS A 145 -6.52 -8.66 -25.02
N SER A 146 -5.69 -7.67 -25.38
CA SER A 146 -5.36 -6.55 -24.49
C SER A 146 -6.60 -5.70 -24.15
N GLU A 147 -7.52 -5.50 -25.10
CA GLU A 147 -8.78 -4.78 -24.85
C GLU A 147 -9.65 -5.55 -23.85
N LYS A 148 -9.74 -6.88 -23.99
CA LYS A 148 -10.43 -7.73 -23.01
C LYS A 148 -9.78 -7.67 -21.63
N GLU A 149 -8.45 -7.66 -21.55
CA GLU A 149 -7.71 -7.53 -20.28
C GLU A 149 -7.96 -6.18 -19.62
N VAL A 150 -7.96 -5.08 -20.39
CA VAL A 150 -8.32 -3.73 -19.92
C VAL A 150 -9.75 -3.69 -19.38
N ILE A 151 -10.73 -4.26 -20.11
CA ILE A 151 -12.13 -4.35 -19.66
C ILE A 151 -12.25 -5.18 -18.37
N VAL A 152 -11.52 -6.29 -18.24
CA VAL A 152 -11.50 -7.10 -17.01
C VAL A 152 -10.88 -6.33 -15.85
N ALA A 153 -9.77 -5.62 -16.06
CA ALA A 153 -9.12 -4.79 -15.05
C ALA A 153 -10.03 -3.62 -14.60
N HIS A 154 -10.74 -2.98 -15.53
CA HIS A 154 -11.71 -1.91 -15.22
C HIS A 154 -12.86 -2.45 -14.35
N ASN A 155 -13.48 -3.57 -14.74
CA ASN A 155 -14.54 -4.20 -13.94
C ASN A 155 -14.06 -4.64 -12.53
N GLN A 156 -12.81 -5.10 -12.40
CA GLN A 156 -12.21 -5.42 -11.10
C GLN A 156 -11.98 -4.16 -10.26
N ARG A 157 -11.43 -3.09 -10.85
CA ARG A 157 -11.25 -1.78 -10.20
C ARG A 157 -12.58 -1.27 -9.64
N ASP A 158 -13.62 -1.23 -10.47
CA ASP A 158 -14.93 -0.69 -10.11
C ASP A 158 -15.60 -1.52 -8.99
N SER A 159 -15.41 -2.85 -9.01
CA SER A 159 -15.86 -3.74 -7.93
C SER A 159 -15.14 -3.46 -6.61
N MET A 160 -13.84 -3.16 -6.64
CA MET A 160 -13.07 -2.80 -5.44
C MET A 160 -13.39 -1.38 -4.95
N GLU A 161 -13.60 -0.43 -5.86
CA GLU A 161 -14.03 0.94 -5.52
C GLU A 161 -15.42 0.94 -4.87
N LYS A 162 -16.35 0.11 -5.37
CA LYS A 162 -17.65 -0.08 -4.73
C LYS A 162 -17.51 -0.63 -3.30
N LYS A 163 -16.71 -1.68 -3.10
CA LYS A 163 -16.43 -2.24 -1.76
C LYS A 163 -15.80 -1.20 -0.83
N MET A 164 -14.85 -0.41 -1.34
CA MET A 164 -14.23 0.68 -0.57
C MET A 164 -15.27 1.74 -0.14
N LYS A 165 -16.19 2.12 -1.04
CA LYS A 165 -17.31 3.03 -0.73
C LYS A 165 -18.32 2.43 0.25
N GLU A 166 -18.46 1.11 0.30
CA GLU A 166 -19.30 0.41 1.26
C GLU A 166 -18.62 0.38 2.65
N SER A 167 -17.36 -0.05 2.75
CA SER A 167 -16.62 -0.05 4.02
C SER A 167 -16.35 1.36 4.59
N LEU A 168 -16.29 2.40 3.76
CA LEU A 168 -16.26 3.79 4.24
C LEU A 168 -17.57 4.18 4.95
N LYS A 169 -18.73 3.74 4.45
CA LYS A 169 -20.03 3.98 5.12
C LYS A 169 -20.13 3.19 6.43
N GLU A 170 -19.66 1.95 6.45
CA GLU A 170 -19.60 1.13 7.67
C GLU A 170 -18.71 1.79 8.74
N ARG A 171 -17.54 2.30 8.35
CA ARG A 171 -16.66 3.09 9.21
C ARG A 171 -17.38 4.32 9.78
N ASP A 172 -18.13 5.04 8.96
CA ASP A 172 -18.83 6.26 9.37
C ASP A 172 -19.96 5.97 10.37
N VAL A 173 -20.75 4.92 10.13
CA VAL A 173 -21.75 4.40 11.09
C VAL A 173 -21.10 3.97 12.41
N MET A 174 -19.94 3.31 12.37
CA MET A 174 -19.19 2.96 13.59
C MET A 174 -18.66 4.20 14.33
N MET A 175 -18.23 5.25 13.62
CA MET A 175 -17.85 6.52 14.26
C MET A 175 -19.05 7.25 14.90
N GLU A 176 -20.24 7.18 14.30
CA GLU A 176 -21.47 7.68 14.94
C GLU A 176 -21.83 6.88 16.20
N LYS A 177 -21.73 5.54 16.16
CA LYS A 177 -21.90 4.67 17.34
C LYS A 177 -20.90 5.02 18.46
N ILE A 178 -19.64 5.28 18.13
CA ILE A 178 -18.61 5.72 19.08
C ILE A 178 -18.95 7.10 19.69
N LYS A 179 -19.44 8.07 18.89
CA LYS A 179 -19.90 9.37 19.40
C LYS A 179 -21.08 9.21 20.37
N ALA A 180 -22.06 8.38 20.03
CA ALA A 180 -23.20 8.09 20.90
C ALA A 180 -22.77 7.46 22.24
N MET A 181 -21.86 6.47 22.21
CA MET A 181 -21.33 5.84 23.41
C MET A 181 -20.50 6.80 24.28
N ASN A 182 -19.74 7.72 23.69
CA ASN A 182 -19.02 8.76 24.43
C ASN A 182 -19.97 9.77 25.10
N ASN A 183 -21.06 10.16 24.42
CA ASN A 183 -22.08 11.03 25.00
C ASN A 183 -22.79 10.35 26.19
N GLU A 184 -23.12 9.06 26.07
CA GLU A 184 -23.73 8.29 27.16
C GLU A 184 -22.76 8.09 28.33
N LYS A 185 -21.48 7.80 28.06
CA LYS A 185 -20.42 7.77 29.07
C LYS A 185 -20.34 9.10 29.84
N ALA A 186 -20.35 10.24 29.15
CA ALA A 186 -20.36 11.55 29.79
C ALA A 186 -21.61 11.78 30.65
N ARG A 187 -22.79 11.37 30.16
CA ARG A 187 -24.06 11.42 30.91
C ARG A 187 -24.00 10.59 32.20
N VAL A 188 -23.43 9.39 32.14
CA VAL A 188 -23.24 8.50 33.30
C VAL A 188 -22.21 9.07 34.29
N CYS A 189 -21.10 9.62 33.82
CA CYS A 189 -20.12 10.30 34.68
C CYS A 189 -20.75 11.47 35.45
N ASN A 190 -21.48 12.36 34.77
CA ASN A 190 -22.17 13.48 35.41
C ASN A 190 -23.22 13.01 36.45
N MET A 191 -23.95 11.92 36.14
CA MET A 191 -24.91 11.32 37.07
C MET A 191 -24.23 10.72 38.32
N LEU A 192 -23.03 10.14 38.17
CA LEU A 192 -22.22 9.63 39.28
C LEU A 192 -21.67 10.77 40.15
N GLU A 193 -21.24 11.90 39.55
CA GLU A 193 -20.84 13.09 40.32
C GLU A 193 -22.00 13.66 41.14
N VAL A 194 -23.20 13.78 40.55
CA VAL A 194 -24.40 14.21 41.27
C VAL A 194 -24.71 13.27 42.44
N LYS A 195 -24.67 11.94 42.24
CA LYS A 195 -24.91 10.97 43.32
C LYS A 195 -23.80 10.94 44.38
N SER A 196 -22.55 11.20 44.00
CA SER A 196 -21.44 11.40 44.94
C SER A 196 -21.70 12.63 45.84
N ASN A 197 -22.12 13.75 45.25
CA ASN A 197 -22.47 14.97 45.99
C ASN A 197 -23.70 14.79 46.90
N GLU A 198 -24.75 14.09 46.44
CA GLU A 198 -25.89 13.71 47.29
C GLU A 198 -25.47 12.83 48.47
N TYR A 199 -24.57 11.86 48.24
CA TYR A 199 -24.02 11.01 49.29
C TYR A 199 -23.22 11.82 50.33
N PHE A 200 -22.33 12.71 49.90
CA PHE A 200 -21.60 13.59 50.81
C PHE A 200 -22.51 14.57 51.57
N GLY A 201 -23.59 15.05 50.96
CA GLY A 201 -24.63 15.83 51.66
C GLY A 201 -25.35 15.00 52.73
N SER A 202 -25.77 13.79 52.38
CA SER A 202 -26.45 12.85 53.28
C SER A 202 -25.56 12.42 54.46
N GLN A 203 -24.27 12.17 54.20
CA GLN A 203 -23.29 11.84 55.23
C GLN A 203 -23.12 12.97 56.25
N ARG A 204 -23.02 14.23 55.79
CA ARG A 204 -22.96 15.41 56.68
C ARG A 204 -24.20 15.54 57.55
N GLU A 205 -25.39 15.28 57.00
CA GLU A 205 -26.64 15.30 57.78
C GLU A 205 -26.68 14.15 58.81
N VAL A 206 -26.23 12.95 58.44
CA VAL A 206 -26.09 11.82 59.37
C VAL A 206 -25.16 12.17 60.54
N ASP A 207 -24.02 12.82 60.29
CA ASP A 207 -23.08 13.20 61.34
C ASP A 207 -23.63 14.36 62.21
N ARG A 208 -24.30 15.35 61.60
CA ARG A 208 -25.05 16.40 62.31
C ARG A 208 -26.14 15.84 63.24
N LEU A 209 -26.84 14.80 62.80
CA LEU A 209 -27.86 14.11 63.60
C LEU A 209 -27.24 13.28 64.74
N LYS A 210 -26.06 12.68 64.57
CA LYS A 210 -25.32 12.04 65.68
C LYS A 210 -24.95 13.06 66.76
N GLU A 211 -24.51 14.26 66.37
CA GLU A 211 -24.21 15.34 67.31
C GLU A 211 -25.47 15.80 68.07
N GLU A 212 -26.62 15.96 67.39
CA GLU A 212 -27.90 16.23 68.05
C GLU A 212 -28.32 15.13 69.03
N VAL A 213 -28.18 13.85 68.66
CA VAL A 213 -28.53 12.71 69.52
C VAL A 213 -27.63 12.69 70.76
N ASN A 214 -26.32 12.85 70.60
CA ASN A 214 -25.37 12.94 71.71
C ASN A 214 -25.70 14.14 72.64
N ALA A 215 -25.99 15.32 72.08
CA ALA A 215 -26.39 16.49 72.84
C ALA A 215 -27.73 16.31 73.59
N ARG A 216 -28.67 15.52 73.05
CA ARG A 216 -29.89 15.10 73.75
C ARG A 216 -29.60 14.08 74.84
N GLU A 217 -28.73 13.10 74.59
CA GLU A 217 -28.35 12.07 75.56
C GLU A 217 -27.66 12.68 76.79
N ILE A 218 -26.73 13.63 76.59
CA ILE A 218 -26.09 14.40 77.66
C ILE A 218 -27.13 15.13 78.53
N LYS A 219 -28.16 15.75 77.91
CA LYS A 219 -29.25 16.41 78.63
C LYS A 219 -30.13 15.42 79.42
N VAL A 220 -30.46 14.26 78.84
CA VAL A 220 -31.22 13.20 79.51
C VAL A 220 -30.42 12.65 80.69
N ARG A 221 -29.13 12.38 80.51
CA ARG A 221 -28.22 11.87 81.56
C ARG A 221 -28.07 12.88 82.71
N TRP A 222 -27.99 14.18 82.39
CA TRP A 222 -28.03 15.26 83.39
C TRP A 222 -29.35 15.30 84.16
N GLY A 223 -30.48 15.18 83.45
CA GLY A 223 -31.82 15.12 84.05
C GLY A 223 -32.02 13.91 84.98
N GLN A 224 -31.56 12.72 84.56
CA GLN A 224 -31.57 11.51 85.38
C GLN A 224 -30.71 11.66 86.63
N ASN A 225 -29.48 12.20 86.50
CA ASN A 225 -28.61 12.45 87.65
C ASN A 225 -29.23 13.46 88.63
N LYS A 226 -29.89 14.51 88.14
CA LYS A 226 -30.58 15.48 88.99
C LYS A 226 -31.79 14.87 89.71
N LEU A 227 -32.64 14.14 88.98
CA LEU A 227 -33.80 13.44 89.56
C LEU A 227 -33.36 12.41 90.60
N LYS A 228 -32.25 11.69 90.37
CA LYS A 228 -31.66 10.79 91.35
C LYS A 228 -31.23 11.51 92.63
N ALA A 229 -30.53 12.64 92.51
CA ALA A 229 -30.13 13.43 93.68
C ALA A 229 -31.32 14.01 94.47
N GLU A 230 -32.37 14.46 93.77
CA GLU A 230 -33.63 14.89 94.41
C GLU A 230 -34.34 13.71 95.10
N THR A 231 -34.33 12.51 94.50
CA THR A 231 -34.88 11.28 95.08
C THR A 231 -34.11 10.85 96.33
N GLU A 232 -32.77 10.88 96.30
CA GLU A 232 -31.92 10.55 97.45
C GLU A 232 -32.13 11.54 98.62
N SER A 233 -32.28 12.84 98.32
CA SER A 233 -32.62 13.88 99.30
C SER A 233 -34.03 13.70 99.91
N HIS A 234 -35.02 13.32 99.08
CA HIS A 234 -36.35 12.95 99.57
C HIS A 234 -36.31 11.70 100.47
N GLN A 235 -35.53 10.68 100.11
CA GLN A 235 -35.38 9.46 100.91
C GLN A 235 -34.72 9.74 102.28
N GLU A 236 -33.71 10.61 102.32
CA GLU A 236 -33.09 11.06 103.58
C GLU A 236 -34.10 11.84 104.44
N THR A 237 -34.89 12.72 103.82
CA THR A 237 -35.93 13.51 104.48
C THR A 237 -37.06 12.65 105.03
N GLN A 238 -37.51 11.64 104.27
CA GLN A 238 -38.47 10.65 104.73
C GLN A 238 -37.91 9.84 105.92
N SER A 239 -36.66 9.38 105.86
CA SER A 239 -36.03 8.67 107.00
C SER A 239 -35.94 9.54 108.26
N LYS A 240 -35.74 10.86 108.12
CA LYS A 240 -35.78 11.82 109.25
C LYS A 240 -37.21 11.97 109.80
N TYR A 241 -38.22 12.04 108.94
CA TYR A 241 -39.63 12.12 109.34
C TYR A 241 -40.12 10.84 110.04
N GLU A 242 -39.78 9.66 109.54
CA GLU A 242 -40.12 8.37 110.16
C GLU A 242 -39.56 8.26 111.58
N LYS A 243 -38.33 8.75 111.81
CA LYS A 243 -37.70 8.81 113.15
C LYS A 243 -38.43 9.77 114.09
N THR A 244 -38.87 10.94 113.63
CA THR A 244 -39.63 11.87 114.49
C THR A 244 -41.05 11.38 114.76
N VAL A 245 -41.69 10.69 113.81
CA VAL A 245 -42.99 10.00 114.03
C VAL A 245 -42.85 8.87 115.06
N GLN A 246 -41.77 8.07 115.01
CA GLN A 246 -41.48 7.06 116.03
C GLN A 246 -41.28 7.68 117.42
N LEU A 247 -40.53 8.80 117.53
CA LEU A 247 -40.36 9.53 118.78
C LEU A 247 -41.68 10.09 119.32
N ILE A 248 -42.53 10.66 118.45
CA ILE A 248 -43.88 11.13 118.81
C ILE A 248 -44.76 9.97 119.28
N LYS A 249 -44.59 8.76 118.74
CA LYS A 249 -45.31 7.58 119.22
C LYS A 249 -44.88 7.22 120.65
N LEU A 250 -43.57 7.10 120.91
CA LEU A 250 -43.05 6.78 122.25
C LEU A 250 -43.56 7.77 123.31
N LEU A 251 -43.55 9.07 123.00
CA LEU A 251 -44.09 10.12 123.88
C LEU A 251 -45.62 10.05 124.06
N LYS A 252 -46.37 9.54 123.09
CA LYS A 252 -47.81 9.29 123.23
C LYS A 252 -48.10 8.07 124.10
N ASP A 253 -47.35 6.99 123.91
CA ASP A 253 -47.47 5.76 124.69
C ASP A 253 -47.17 6.06 126.18
N GLU A 254 -46.13 6.86 126.47
CA GLU A 254 -45.82 7.39 127.81
C GLU A 254 -46.95 8.26 128.41
N ILE A 255 -47.62 9.09 127.60
CA ILE A 255 -48.78 9.88 128.02
C ILE A 255 -50.02 8.99 128.28
N GLU A 256 -50.19 7.85 127.60
CA GLU A 256 -51.29 6.92 127.89
C GLU A 256 -51.08 6.18 129.21
N ASP A 257 -49.86 5.74 129.53
CA ASP A 257 -49.60 5.08 130.81
C ASP A 257 -49.70 6.05 131.99
N LEU A 258 -49.31 7.31 131.83
CA LEU A 258 -49.62 8.38 132.80
C LEU A 258 -51.15 8.58 132.98
N LYS A 259 -51.97 8.37 131.95
CA LYS A 259 -53.43 8.42 132.05
C LYS A 259 -54.03 7.17 132.71
N ARG A 260 -53.49 5.98 132.46
CA ARG A 260 -53.89 4.74 133.17
C ARG A 260 -53.70 4.91 134.67
N ASN A 261 -52.50 5.32 135.09
CA ASN A 261 -52.13 5.55 136.48
C ASN A 261 -52.99 6.63 137.18
N CYS A 262 -53.61 7.55 136.43
CA CYS A 262 -54.48 8.59 136.98
C CYS A 262 -55.95 8.13 137.15
N ASN A 263 -56.41 7.16 136.36
CA ASN A 263 -57.81 6.71 136.36
C ASN A 263 -58.12 5.62 137.41
N GLU A 264 -57.15 4.83 137.87
CA GLU A 264 -57.39 3.79 138.89
C GLU A 264 -57.75 4.35 140.28
N MET A 265 -57.55 5.65 140.51
CA MET A 265 -57.75 6.31 141.82
C MET A 265 -59.19 6.81 142.10
N LYS A 266 -60.18 6.60 141.21
CA LYS A 266 -61.50 7.28 141.30
C LYS A 266 -62.75 6.43 140.98
N SER A 267 -62.93 5.22 141.54
CA SER A 267 -64.25 4.55 141.48
C SER A 267 -64.51 3.47 142.56
N LYS A 268 -65.10 3.85 143.71
CA LYS A 268 -65.89 3.01 144.66
C LYS A 268 -66.85 3.90 145.46
N GLN A 269 -67.89 3.32 146.10
CA GLN A 269 -68.93 3.97 146.96
C GLN A 269 -70.01 4.75 146.13
N SER A 270 -71.34 4.71 146.36
CA SER A 270 -72.25 4.01 147.31
C SER A 270 -73.74 4.09 146.86
N ASP A 271 -74.51 3.00 146.93
CA ASP A 271 -75.75 2.75 147.75
C ASP A 271 -76.68 3.95 148.19
N VAL A 272 -78.03 3.87 148.38
CA VAL A 272 -78.99 2.73 148.54
C VAL A 272 -80.52 3.15 148.61
N LYS A 273 -81.48 2.24 148.25
CA LYS A 273 -82.94 2.07 148.65
C LYS A 273 -83.93 3.28 148.54
N ALA A 274 -85.26 3.16 148.27
CA ALA A 274 -86.40 2.42 148.86
C ALA A 274 -86.79 2.90 150.30
N ILE A 275 -88.06 2.97 150.77
CA ILE A 275 -89.29 2.19 150.47
C ILE A 275 -90.60 2.96 150.89
N ASN A 276 -91.77 2.29 150.82
CA ASN A 276 -93.13 2.54 151.41
C ASN A 276 -93.27 3.43 152.70
N ASP A 277 -94.44 3.87 153.19
CA ASP A 277 -95.86 3.42 153.04
C ASP A 277 -96.88 4.51 153.47
N ALA A 278 -98.19 4.31 153.22
CA ALA A 278 -99.34 4.68 154.08
C ALA A 278 -100.69 4.73 153.32
N HIS A 279 -101.72 4.05 153.83
CA HIS A 279 -103.11 4.12 153.34
C HIS A 279 -104.10 4.17 154.52
N LEU A 280 -105.40 4.25 154.22
CA LEU A 280 -106.55 4.00 155.13
C LEU A 280 -106.95 5.12 156.13
N LEU A 281 -107.69 6.14 155.66
CA LEU A 281 -109.00 6.52 156.28
C LEU A 281 -109.95 7.42 155.43
N GLU A 282 -110.07 7.28 154.09
CA GLU A 282 -111.27 7.82 153.41
C GLU A 282 -111.77 7.02 152.20
N GLU A 283 -111.65 5.69 152.31
CA GLU A 283 -112.07 4.69 151.30
C GLU A 283 -113.60 4.55 151.16
N LYS A 284 -114.38 5.62 151.34
CA LYS A 284 -115.85 5.61 151.27
C LYS A 284 -116.47 6.72 150.43
N ALA A 285 -115.81 7.85 150.19
CA ALA A 285 -116.22 8.82 149.17
C ALA A 285 -115.77 8.40 147.77
N ARG A 286 -114.64 7.68 147.66
CA ARG A 286 -113.97 7.39 146.39
C ARG A 286 -114.74 6.44 145.47
N LEU A 287 -115.58 5.56 146.02
CA LEU A 287 -116.18 4.42 145.30
C LEU A 287 -117.23 4.80 144.23
N ILE A 288 -117.73 6.04 144.23
CA ILE A 288 -118.64 6.55 143.18
C ILE A 288 -117.82 7.19 142.04
N MET A 289 -116.81 8.01 142.36
CA MET A 289 -115.91 8.58 141.35
C MET A 289 -115.01 7.52 140.70
N ASP A 290 -114.60 6.47 141.43
CA ASP A 290 -113.79 5.39 140.87
C ASP A 290 -114.54 4.60 139.78
N LYS A 291 -115.89 4.58 139.76
CA LYS A 291 -116.64 3.92 138.68
C LYS A 291 -116.53 4.69 137.35
N GLN A 292 -116.70 6.02 137.37
CA GLN A 292 -116.52 6.85 136.18
C GLN A 292 -115.04 6.97 135.78
N ASN A 293 -114.12 7.09 136.75
CA ASN A 293 -112.68 7.02 136.48
C ASN A 293 -112.27 5.68 135.88
N LEU A 294 -112.92 4.56 136.22
CA LEU A 294 -112.62 3.25 135.62
C LEU A 294 -113.16 3.14 134.19
N GLU A 295 -114.32 3.73 133.89
CA GLU A 295 -114.85 3.83 132.53
C GLU A 295 -113.98 4.76 131.65
N GLU A 296 -113.57 5.94 132.14
CA GLU A 296 -112.64 6.82 131.42
C GLU A 296 -111.24 6.20 131.29
N LYS A 297 -110.70 5.53 132.32
CA LYS A 297 -109.42 4.82 132.22
C LYS A 297 -109.51 3.62 131.28
N THR A 298 -110.60 2.86 131.25
CA THR A 298 -110.74 1.77 130.28
C THR A 298 -110.95 2.28 128.86
N ALA A 299 -111.61 3.42 128.65
CA ALA A 299 -111.64 4.11 127.36
C ALA A 299 -110.24 4.62 126.95
N GLY A 300 -109.50 5.24 127.88
CA GLY A 300 -108.13 5.71 127.69
C GLY A 300 -107.16 4.57 127.37
N TYR A 301 -107.16 3.48 128.14
CA TYR A 301 -106.38 2.27 127.84
C TYR A 301 -106.80 1.64 126.51
N LYS A 302 -108.08 1.64 126.14
CA LYS A 302 -108.55 1.09 124.85
C LYS A 302 -108.13 1.97 123.66
N ASN A 303 -107.99 3.28 123.85
CA ASN A 303 -107.45 4.18 122.84
C ASN A 303 -105.92 4.11 122.77
N ALA A 304 -105.22 4.14 123.91
CA ALA A 304 -103.77 3.94 123.96
C ALA A 304 -103.33 2.58 123.42
N LEU A 305 -104.12 1.52 123.63
CA LEU A 305 -103.89 0.20 123.02
C LEU A 305 -104.10 0.23 121.51
N LYS A 306 -105.11 0.95 120.99
CA LYS A 306 -105.30 1.15 119.54
C LYS A 306 -104.15 1.96 118.93
N GLU A 307 -103.68 2.99 119.60
CA GLU A 307 -102.54 3.81 119.14
C GLU A 307 -101.24 3.00 119.17
N PHE A 308 -101.02 2.20 120.22
CA PHE A 308 -99.90 1.26 120.30
C PHE A 308 -99.97 0.19 119.20
N GLU A 309 -101.13 -0.41 118.95
CA GLU A 309 -101.36 -1.34 117.84
C GLU A 309 -101.12 -0.66 116.48
N ALA A 310 -101.60 0.56 116.27
CA ALA A 310 -101.38 1.33 115.04
C ALA A 310 -99.90 1.70 114.82
N VAL A 311 -99.19 2.11 115.87
CA VAL A 311 -97.74 2.37 115.84
C VAL A 311 -96.96 1.07 115.58
N LYS A 312 -97.37 -0.04 116.17
CA LYS A 312 -96.79 -1.39 115.95
C LYS A 312 -97.02 -1.89 114.52
N THR A 313 -98.21 -1.71 113.94
CA THR A 313 -98.46 -2.04 112.52
C THR A 313 -97.67 -1.12 111.59
N ARG A 314 -97.53 0.17 111.91
CA ARG A 314 -96.72 1.09 111.12
C ARG A 314 -95.21 0.79 111.24
N HIS A 315 -94.75 0.36 112.40
CA HIS A 315 -93.36 -0.04 112.61
C HIS A 315 -93.02 -1.33 111.85
N THR A 316 -93.91 -2.33 111.88
CA THR A 316 -93.73 -3.56 111.08
C THR A 316 -93.75 -3.27 109.59
N GLN A 317 -94.68 -2.44 109.09
CA GLN A 317 -94.67 -1.97 107.70
C GLN A 317 -93.35 -1.27 107.32
N LEU A 318 -92.84 -0.34 108.14
CA LEU A 318 -91.56 0.33 107.89
C LEU A 318 -90.36 -0.62 107.93
N VAL A 319 -90.39 -1.67 108.77
CA VAL A 319 -89.35 -2.72 108.81
C VAL A 319 -89.43 -3.60 107.56
N GLU A 320 -90.62 -3.98 107.12
CA GLU A 320 -90.85 -4.73 105.88
C GLU A 320 -90.40 -3.92 104.65
N GLU A 321 -90.81 -2.66 104.53
CA GLU A 321 -90.36 -1.72 103.48
C GLU A 321 -88.84 -1.58 103.47
N ASN A 322 -88.20 -1.36 104.62
CA ASN A 322 -86.75 -1.22 104.71
C ASN A 322 -86.02 -2.53 104.36
N SER A 323 -86.57 -3.70 104.73
CA SER A 323 -86.02 -5.00 104.31
C SER A 323 -86.14 -5.23 102.79
N GLY A 324 -87.24 -4.80 102.18
CA GLY A 324 -87.45 -4.84 100.73
C GLY A 324 -86.56 -3.85 99.97
N LEU A 325 -86.31 -2.67 100.55
CA LEU A 325 -85.35 -1.70 100.01
C LEU A 325 -83.92 -2.22 100.10
N LEU A 326 -83.50 -2.80 101.23
CA LEU A 326 -82.19 -3.45 101.37
C LEU A 326 -82.00 -4.58 100.36
N SER A 327 -83.01 -5.41 100.13
CA SER A 327 -82.97 -6.49 99.13
C SER A 327 -82.83 -5.94 97.70
N LYS A 328 -83.55 -4.87 97.35
CA LYS A 328 -83.40 -4.20 96.05
C LYS A 328 -82.02 -3.56 95.89
N LEU A 329 -81.51 -2.92 96.94
CA LEU A 329 -80.17 -2.31 96.95
C LEU A 329 -79.09 -3.39 96.75
N GLN A 330 -79.22 -4.55 97.39
CA GLN A 330 -78.32 -5.69 97.19
C GLN A 330 -78.34 -6.23 95.76
N ILE A 331 -79.51 -6.29 95.11
CA ILE A 331 -79.64 -6.69 93.70
C ILE A 331 -78.92 -5.67 92.79
N ILE A 332 -79.21 -4.37 92.95
CA ILE A 332 -78.58 -3.29 92.15
C ILE A 332 -77.06 -3.23 92.39
N GLN A 333 -76.60 -3.49 93.61
CA GLN A 333 -75.17 -3.58 93.95
C GLN A 333 -74.49 -4.74 93.21
N LYS A 334 -75.16 -5.90 93.09
CA LYS A 334 -74.68 -7.06 92.34
C LYS A 334 -74.69 -6.81 90.84
N GLU A 335 -75.77 -6.26 90.29
CA GLU A 335 -75.88 -5.87 88.87
C GLU A 335 -74.81 -4.84 88.49
N ARG A 336 -74.52 -3.87 89.36
CA ARG A 336 -73.40 -2.94 89.15
C ARG A 336 -72.05 -3.65 89.14
N SER A 337 -71.80 -4.56 90.09
CA SER A 337 -70.54 -5.34 90.12
C SER A 337 -70.36 -6.13 88.83
N GLU A 338 -71.39 -6.83 88.38
CA GLU A 338 -71.39 -7.59 87.14
C GLU A 338 -71.17 -6.68 85.91
N GLN A 339 -71.71 -5.47 85.91
CA GLN A 339 -71.42 -4.48 84.85
C GLN A 339 -69.98 -3.95 84.91
N GLU A 340 -69.42 -3.71 86.10
CA GLU A 340 -68.03 -3.29 86.26
C GLU A 340 -67.05 -4.39 85.82
N ASP A 341 -67.30 -5.65 86.17
CA ASP A 341 -66.54 -6.83 85.71
C ASP A 341 -66.61 -6.99 84.18
N ASN A 342 -67.80 -6.85 83.58
CA ASN A 342 -67.98 -6.88 82.12
C ASN A 342 -67.23 -5.72 81.43
N ILE A 343 -67.23 -4.52 82.02
CA ILE A 343 -66.48 -3.36 81.50
C ILE A 343 -64.96 -3.59 81.56
N ILE A 344 -64.46 -4.29 82.59
CA ILE A 344 -63.05 -4.69 82.68
C ILE A 344 -62.70 -5.70 81.58
N GLN A 345 -63.49 -6.78 81.45
CA GLN A 345 -63.26 -7.80 80.41
C GLN A 345 -63.29 -7.22 78.99
N LEU A 346 -64.21 -6.31 78.70
CA LEU A 346 -64.28 -5.63 77.39
C LEU A 346 -63.08 -4.70 77.16
N LYS A 347 -62.54 -4.04 78.19
CA LYS A 347 -61.30 -3.24 78.08
C LYS A 347 -60.10 -4.12 77.79
N ASP A 348 -59.97 -5.27 78.46
CA ASP A 348 -58.87 -6.20 78.25
C ASP A 348 -58.92 -6.82 76.83
N GLN A 349 -60.12 -7.19 76.35
CA GLN A 349 -60.31 -7.64 74.97
C GLN A 349 -59.93 -6.56 73.94
N VAL A 350 -60.34 -5.29 74.15
CA VAL A 350 -59.93 -4.17 73.29
C VAL A 350 -58.43 -3.91 73.35
N SER A 351 -57.79 -4.11 74.51
CA SER A 351 -56.34 -4.00 74.66
C SER A 351 -55.61 -5.10 73.86
N GLN A 352 -56.03 -6.36 74.00
CA GLN A 352 -55.49 -7.50 73.26
C GLN A 352 -55.69 -7.36 71.74
N GLN A 353 -56.84 -6.84 71.29
CA GLN A 353 -57.09 -6.56 69.87
C GLN A 353 -56.19 -5.43 69.34
N ARG A 354 -55.91 -4.39 70.14
CA ARG A 354 -54.96 -3.33 69.77
C ARG A 354 -53.52 -3.85 69.68
N GLU A 355 -53.09 -4.65 70.65
CA GLU A 355 -51.80 -5.33 70.65
C GLU A 355 -51.63 -6.19 69.38
N SER A 356 -52.64 -7.01 69.05
CA SER A 356 -52.64 -7.86 67.86
C SER A 356 -52.66 -7.05 66.55
N LEU A 357 -53.38 -5.92 66.50
CA LEU A 357 -53.40 -5.01 65.36
C LEU A 357 -52.02 -4.36 65.14
N ILE A 358 -51.36 -3.91 66.20
CA ILE A 358 -50.00 -3.34 66.13
C ILE A 358 -49.02 -4.42 65.63
N GLN A 359 -49.06 -5.64 66.19
CA GLN A 359 -48.21 -6.74 65.72
C GLN A 359 -48.45 -7.11 64.24
N ALA A 360 -49.70 -7.02 63.76
CA ALA A 360 -50.02 -7.22 62.35
C ALA A 360 -49.48 -6.08 61.46
N GLN A 361 -49.57 -4.83 61.92
CA GLN A 361 -49.01 -3.66 61.22
C GLN A 361 -47.47 -3.71 61.15
N THR A 362 -46.79 -4.11 62.23
CA THR A 362 -45.33 -4.30 62.23
C THR A 362 -44.92 -5.37 61.22
N LYS A 363 -45.59 -6.54 61.22
CA LYS A 363 -45.32 -7.62 60.25
C LYS A 363 -45.59 -7.22 58.80
N LEU A 364 -46.58 -6.36 58.56
CA LEU A 364 -46.85 -5.83 57.23
C LEU A 364 -45.69 -4.93 56.75
N ALA A 365 -45.23 -4.00 57.60
CA ALA A 365 -44.09 -3.14 57.29
C ALA A 365 -42.77 -3.93 57.13
N GLU A 366 -42.58 -5.01 57.89
CA GLU A 366 -41.46 -5.95 57.71
C GLU A 366 -41.55 -6.66 56.33
N MET A 367 -42.75 -7.12 55.93
CA MET A 367 -42.97 -7.70 54.60
C MET A 367 -42.73 -6.70 53.47
N ASP A 368 -43.25 -5.47 53.58
CA ASP A 368 -43.06 -4.42 52.58
C ASP A 368 -41.56 -4.08 52.42
N GLY A 369 -40.81 -4.02 53.52
CA GLY A 369 -39.36 -3.84 53.51
C GLY A 369 -38.60 -4.98 52.82
N VAL A 370 -38.98 -6.23 53.09
CA VAL A 370 -38.40 -7.42 52.42
C VAL A 370 -38.78 -7.46 50.93
N GLN A 371 -40.00 -7.06 50.56
CA GLN A 371 -40.41 -6.99 49.15
C GLN A 371 -39.61 -5.91 48.40
N ALA A 372 -39.47 -4.70 48.96
CA ALA A 372 -38.65 -3.65 48.37
C ALA A 372 -37.17 -4.09 48.21
N GLN A 373 -36.63 -4.83 49.18
CA GLN A 373 -35.29 -5.41 49.09
C GLN A 373 -35.19 -6.48 48.00
N LEU A 374 -36.20 -7.35 47.85
CA LEU A 374 -36.27 -8.36 46.79
C LEU A 374 -36.36 -7.73 45.39
N GLU A 375 -37.15 -6.67 45.24
CA GLU A 375 -37.26 -5.91 43.99
C GLU A 375 -35.95 -5.20 43.64
N PHE A 376 -35.25 -4.62 44.62
CA PHE A 376 -33.91 -4.06 44.42
C PHE A 376 -32.89 -5.13 43.96
N GLN A 377 -32.90 -6.33 44.55
CA GLN A 377 -32.01 -7.42 44.10
C GLN A 377 -32.35 -7.85 42.67
N ARG A 378 -33.63 -8.05 42.33
CA ARG A 378 -34.07 -8.38 40.96
C ARG A 378 -33.60 -7.34 39.92
N GLN A 379 -33.67 -6.04 40.25
CA GLN A 379 -33.16 -4.98 39.37
C GLN A 379 -31.64 -5.01 39.23
N ARG A 380 -30.91 -5.42 40.28
CA ARG A 380 -29.45 -5.57 40.24
C ARG A 380 -29.02 -6.80 39.44
N ASP A 381 -29.73 -7.91 39.61
CA ASP A 381 -29.51 -9.16 38.87
C ASP A 381 -29.81 -8.97 37.36
N SER A 382 -30.88 -8.22 37.00
CA SER A 382 -31.16 -7.82 35.61
C SER A 382 -29.97 -7.10 34.98
N LYS A 383 -29.41 -6.10 35.67
CA LYS A 383 -28.25 -5.32 35.18
C LYS A 383 -27.01 -6.19 35.00
N TYR A 384 -26.70 -7.07 35.96
CA TYR A 384 -25.59 -8.01 35.78
C TYR A 384 -25.83 -8.98 34.62
N GLN A 385 -27.08 -9.35 34.33
CA GLN A 385 -27.41 -10.19 33.18
C GLN A 385 -27.29 -9.40 31.86
N GLU A 386 -27.73 -8.15 31.81
CA GLU A 386 -27.54 -7.22 30.67
C GLU A 386 -26.04 -6.97 30.38
N GLU A 387 -25.23 -6.74 31.41
CA GLU A 387 -23.76 -6.63 31.34
C GLU A 387 -23.13 -7.94 30.82
N LEU A 388 -23.60 -9.10 31.32
CA LEU A 388 -23.07 -10.41 30.96
C LEU A 388 -23.41 -10.84 29.52
N GLU A 389 -24.62 -10.54 29.02
CA GLU A 389 -24.94 -10.72 27.60
C GLU A 389 -24.17 -9.74 26.71
N THR A 390 -23.92 -8.50 27.16
CA THR A 390 -23.08 -7.52 26.44
C THR A 390 -21.64 -8.03 26.31
N ILE A 391 -21.06 -8.59 27.38
CA ILE A 391 -19.72 -9.19 27.37
C ILE A 391 -19.68 -10.44 26.48
N LYS A 392 -20.70 -11.30 26.51
CA LYS A 392 -20.80 -12.45 25.58
C LYS A 392 -20.80 -12.01 24.12
N GLN A 393 -21.62 -11.02 23.75
CA GLN A 393 -21.66 -10.53 22.37
C GLN A 393 -20.29 -9.95 21.97
N SER A 394 -19.68 -9.15 22.84
CA SER A 394 -18.33 -8.63 22.60
C SER A 394 -17.28 -9.74 22.42
N ASN A 395 -17.41 -10.87 23.10
CA ASN A 395 -16.51 -12.01 22.92
C ASN A 395 -16.77 -12.74 21.59
N LEU A 396 -18.03 -12.92 21.19
CA LEU A 396 -18.38 -13.50 19.89
C LEU A 396 -17.88 -12.65 18.73
N ASP A 397 -18.07 -11.33 18.80
CA ASP A 397 -17.57 -10.37 17.81
C ASP A 397 -16.02 -10.46 17.67
N LEU A 398 -15.30 -10.58 18.80
CA LEU A 398 -13.85 -10.75 18.83
C LEU A 398 -13.40 -12.14 18.33
N GLU A 399 -14.16 -13.21 18.58
CA GLU A 399 -13.89 -14.54 18.05
C GLU A 399 -14.10 -14.61 16.53
N GLU A 400 -15.09 -13.91 15.99
CA GLU A 400 -15.27 -13.74 14.53
C GLU A 400 -14.12 -12.94 13.91
N ASP A 401 -13.74 -11.78 14.48
CA ASP A 401 -12.64 -10.98 13.95
C ASP A 401 -11.29 -11.71 14.06
N MET A 402 -11.05 -12.50 15.11
CA MET A 402 -9.89 -13.38 15.19
C MET A 402 -9.89 -14.44 14.07
N GLN A 403 -11.04 -15.03 13.75
CA GLN A 403 -11.16 -15.98 12.62
C GLN A 403 -10.91 -15.29 11.27
N ARG A 404 -11.47 -14.10 11.06
CA ARG A 404 -11.25 -13.29 9.84
C ARG A 404 -9.78 -12.88 9.68
N CYS A 405 -9.07 -12.60 10.78
CA CYS A 405 -7.64 -12.35 10.77
C CYS A 405 -6.82 -13.60 10.38
N ARG A 406 -7.13 -14.77 10.96
CA ARG A 406 -6.47 -16.04 10.59
C ARG A 406 -6.72 -16.45 9.13
N ALA A 407 -7.91 -16.16 8.59
CA ALA A 407 -8.20 -16.37 7.17
C ALA A 407 -7.30 -15.51 6.27
N LYS A 408 -7.19 -14.20 6.56
CA LYS A 408 -6.28 -13.28 5.83
C LYS A 408 -4.80 -13.64 5.99
N GLU A 409 -4.40 -14.14 7.17
CA GLU A 409 -3.06 -14.67 7.41
C GLU A 409 -2.79 -15.89 6.51
N SER A 410 -3.74 -16.83 6.42
CA SER A 410 -3.63 -17.98 5.51
C SER A 410 -3.59 -17.58 4.03
N GLU A 411 -4.39 -16.61 3.59
CA GLU A 411 -4.35 -16.06 2.23
C GLU A 411 -2.99 -15.42 1.91
N LEU A 412 -2.42 -14.66 2.86
CA LEU A 412 -1.12 -14.01 2.70
C LEU A 412 0.05 -15.01 2.71
N LEU A 413 -0.04 -16.05 3.52
CA LEU A 413 0.92 -17.17 3.53
C LEU A 413 0.88 -17.95 2.22
N GLU A 414 -0.32 -18.25 1.69
CA GLU A 414 -0.44 -18.90 0.38
C GLU A 414 0.10 -18.01 -0.75
N PHE A 415 -0.19 -16.70 -0.74
CA PHE A 415 0.39 -15.76 -1.69
C PHE A 415 1.93 -15.73 -1.61
N THR A 416 2.49 -15.70 -0.40
CA THR A 416 3.94 -15.73 -0.16
C THR A 416 4.56 -17.05 -0.62
N GLN A 417 3.88 -18.18 -0.42
CA GLN A 417 4.31 -19.48 -0.94
C GLN A 417 4.35 -19.47 -2.47
N ARG A 418 3.25 -19.08 -3.14
CA ARG A 418 3.17 -19.01 -4.61
C ARG A 418 4.21 -18.05 -5.21
N LEU A 419 4.48 -16.91 -4.56
CA LEU A 419 5.54 -15.97 -4.94
C LEU A 419 6.94 -16.58 -4.77
N THR A 420 7.15 -17.37 -3.72
CA THR A 420 8.41 -18.08 -3.46
C THR A 420 8.63 -19.20 -4.49
N GLU A 421 7.62 -20.02 -4.76
CA GLU A 421 7.64 -21.09 -5.76
C GLU A 421 7.93 -20.55 -7.17
N THR A 422 7.27 -19.46 -7.56
CA THR A 422 7.51 -18.82 -8.87
C THR A 422 8.90 -18.18 -8.95
N ASN A 423 9.40 -17.56 -7.89
CA ASN A 423 10.76 -17.03 -7.84
C ASN A 423 11.82 -18.15 -7.95
N VAL A 424 11.68 -19.24 -7.18
CA VAL A 424 12.56 -20.41 -7.26
C VAL A 424 12.52 -21.05 -8.66
N ARG A 425 11.32 -21.14 -9.29
CA ARG A 425 11.19 -21.65 -10.66
C ARG A 425 11.92 -20.75 -11.66
N LEU A 426 11.73 -19.43 -11.59
CA LEU A 426 12.42 -18.46 -12.46
C LEU A 426 13.94 -18.45 -12.25
N GLN A 427 14.43 -18.60 -11.01
CA GLN A 427 15.86 -18.76 -10.74
C GLN A 427 16.42 -20.05 -11.36
N SER A 428 15.68 -21.16 -11.29
CA SER A 428 16.05 -22.41 -11.96
C SER A 428 16.03 -22.27 -13.49
N GLU A 429 15.02 -21.63 -14.06
CA GLU A 429 14.93 -21.35 -15.50
C GLU A 429 16.13 -20.51 -15.96
N LEU A 430 16.43 -19.41 -15.26
CA LEU A 430 17.60 -18.55 -15.50
C LEU A 430 18.92 -19.32 -15.41
N ALA A 431 19.12 -20.16 -14.39
CA ALA A 431 20.32 -20.96 -14.24
C ALA A 431 20.54 -21.90 -15.44
N THR A 432 19.49 -22.61 -15.89
CA THR A 432 19.60 -23.49 -17.07
C THR A 432 19.79 -22.73 -18.38
N LEU A 433 19.32 -21.48 -18.48
CA LEU A 433 19.57 -20.61 -19.64
C LEU A 433 21.01 -20.09 -19.62
N GLN A 434 21.55 -19.74 -18.45
CA GLN A 434 22.93 -19.31 -18.27
C GLN A 434 23.93 -20.44 -18.59
N GLU A 435 23.67 -21.66 -18.13
CA GLU A 435 24.46 -22.85 -18.48
C GLU A 435 24.46 -23.10 -20.00
N LYS A 436 23.29 -23.04 -20.65
CA LYS A 436 23.18 -23.15 -22.11
C LYS A 436 23.93 -22.03 -22.84
N ALA A 437 23.87 -20.80 -22.35
CA ALA A 437 24.61 -19.68 -22.93
C ALA A 437 26.12 -19.88 -22.82
N GLN A 438 26.63 -20.33 -21.67
CA GLN A 438 28.05 -20.66 -21.48
C GLN A 438 28.50 -21.84 -22.35
N SER A 439 27.67 -22.87 -22.54
CA SER A 439 27.94 -23.97 -23.47
C SER A 439 27.97 -23.50 -24.93
N LEU A 440 27.04 -22.65 -25.35
CA LEU A 440 27.06 -22.07 -26.70
C LEU A 440 28.24 -21.12 -26.92
N GLU A 441 28.68 -20.39 -25.89
CA GLU A 441 29.85 -19.52 -25.97
C GLU A 441 31.18 -20.30 -26.03
N THR A 442 31.31 -21.38 -25.25
CA THR A 442 32.48 -22.27 -25.36
C THR A 442 32.56 -22.92 -26.75
N ASN A 443 31.46 -23.49 -27.25
CA ASN A 443 31.37 -24.00 -28.62
C ASN A 443 31.68 -22.91 -29.67
N ARG A 444 31.20 -21.67 -29.50
CA ARG A 444 31.50 -20.53 -30.39
C ARG A 444 33.00 -20.23 -30.42
N ASN A 445 33.65 -20.21 -29.26
CA ASN A 445 35.08 -19.93 -29.15
C ASN A 445 35.93 -21.06 -29.76
N GLU A 446 35.55 -22.33 -29.56
CA GLU A 446 36.19 -23.48 -30.22
C GLU A 446 36.08 -23.41 -31.75
N ILE A 447 34.91 -23.08 -32.28
CA ILE A 447 34.69 -22.92 -33.74
C ILE A 447 35.51 -21.75 -34.29
N LEU A 448 35.65 -20.64 -33.57
CA LEU A 448 36.50 -19.52 -33.98
C LEU A 448 37.98 -19.89 -34.02
N VAL A 449 38.49 -20.62 -33.00
CA VAL A 449 39.87 -21.12 -33.01
C VAL A 449 40.11 -22.09 -34.17
N GLN A 450 39.15 -22.97 -34.48
CA GLN A 450 39.23 -23.84 -35.66
C GLN A 450 39.22 -23.05 -36.97
N LEU A 451 38.40 -22.00 -37.08
CA LEU A 451 38.34 -21.12 -38.25
C LEU A 451 39.66 -20.37 -38.47
N GLU A 452 40.24 -19.78 -37.42
CA GLU A 452 41.56 -19.15 -37.47
C GLU A 452 42.66 -20.13 -37.90
N GLU A 453 42.61 -21.37 -37.42
CA GLU A 453 43.58 -22.40 -37.77
C GLU A 453 43.44 -22.87 -39.23
N VAL A 454 42.22 -22.95 -39.75
CA VAL A 454 41.92 -23.23 -41.17
C VAL A 454 42.32 -22.06 -42.05
N GLU A 455 42.03 -20.81 -41.66
CA GLU A 455 42.50 -19.61 -42.37
C GLU A 455 44.03 -19.57 -42.43
N ARG A 456 44.71 -19.88 -41.33
CA ARG A 456 46.18 -19.96 -41.26
C ARG A 456 46.71 -21.04 -42.21
N LYS A 457 46.10 -22.24 -42.22
CA LYS A 457 46.44 -23.31 -43.17
C LYS A 457 46.24 -22.87 -44.62
N TRP A 458 45.13 -22.21 -44.94
CA TRP A 458 44.86 -21.68 -46.28
C TRP A 458 45.86 -20.57 -46.68
N LYS A 459 46.20 -19.64 -45.78
CA LYS A 459 47.22 -18.60 -46.00
C LYS A 459 48.59 -19.23 -46.31
N ASN A 460 49.00 -20.25 -45.55
CA ASN A 460 50.23 -20.99 -45.81
C ASN A 460 50.22 -21.70 -47.17
N VAL A 461 49.22 -22.53 -47.46
CA VAL A 461 49.11 -23.27 -48.73
C VAL A 461 49.04 -22.32 -49.93
N LYS A 462 48.41 -21.14 -49.78
CA LYS A 462 48.41 -20.10 -50.81
C LYS A 462 49.81 -19.53 -51.07
N LEU A 463 50.60 -19.26 -50.03
CA LEU A 463 51.98 -18.80 -50.17
C LEU A 463 52.89 -19.88 -50.77
N GLU A 464 52.74 -21.14 -50.36
CA GLU A 464 53.44 -22.30 -50.93
C GLU A 464 53.12 -22.46 -52.43
N LEU A 465 51.85 -22.34 -52.81
CA LEU A 465 51.41 -22.37 -54.21
C LEU A 465 51.96 -21.20 -55.02
N GLN A 466 52.00 -19.98 -54.46
CA GLN A 466 52.60 -18.83 -55.13
C GLN A 466 54.10 -19.02 -55.33
N HIS A 467 54.82 -19.54 -54.33
CA HIS A 467 56.26 -19.80 -54.46
C HIS A 467 56.56 -20.92 -55.48
N GLU A 468 55.78 -21.99 -55.53
CA GLU A 468 55.91 -23.01 -56.56
C GLU A 468 55.58 -22.46 -57.96
N GLN A 469 54.57 -21.59 -58.10
CA GLN A 469 54.28 -20.90 -59.37
C GLN A 469 55.44 -20.00 -59.81
N GLU A 470 56.04 -19.23 -58.88
CA GLU A 470 57.23 -18.42 -59.15
C GLU A 470 58.41 -19.29 -59.59
N ASN A 471 58.72 -20.36 -58.85
CA ASN A 471 59.79 -21.31 -59.18
C ASN A 471 59.60 -21.92 -60.57
N ARG A 472 58.40 -22.44 -60.88
CA ARG A 472 58.08 -22.99 -62.21
C ARG A 472 58.13 -21.95 -63.32
N SER A 473 57.75 -20.70 -63.05
CA SER A 473 57.90 -19.61 -64.03
C SER A 473 59.38 -19.27 -64.28
N GLY A 474 60.22 -19.31 -63.23
CA GLY A 474 61.67 -19.13 -63.30
C GLY A 474 62.35 -20.25 -64.09
N GLU A 475 62.00 -21.51 -63.81
CA GLU A 475 62.43 -22.68 -64.58
C GLU A 475 62.01 -22.56 -66.05
N ALA A 476 60.73 -22.29 -66.33
CA ALA A 476 60.23 -22.14 -67.69
C ALA A 476 60.93 -21.00 -68.44
N ALA A 477 61.23 -19.89 -67.77
CA ALA A 477 62.02 -18.79 -68.35
C ALA A 477 63.51 -19.17 -68.55
N ALA A 478 64.10 -20.01 -67.70
CA ALA A 478 65.46 -20.53 -67.88
C ALA A 478 65.53 -21.53 -69.06
N TRP A 479 64.57 -22.45 -69.16
CA TRP A 479 64.41 -23.33 -70.31
C TRP A 479 64.18 -22.53 -71.60
N THR A 480 63.32 -21.50 -71.58
CA THR A 480 63.08 -20.64 -72.76
C THR A 480 64.36 -19.91 -73.20
N ARG A 481 65.18 -19.40 -72.27
CA ARG A 481 66.50 -18.80 -72.61
C ARG A 481 67.46 -19.83 -73.20
N THR A 482 67.64 -20.98 -72.55
CA THR A 482 68.56 -22.01 -73.08
C THR A 482 68.10 -22.55 -74.44
N VAL A 483 66.80 -22.71 -74.68
CA VAL A 483 66.25 -23.06 -76.00
C VAL A 483 66.50 -21.96 -77.03
N SER A 484 66.34 -20.68 -76.70
CA SER A 484 66.63 -19.59 -77.65
C SER A 484 68.12 -19.45 -77.96
N GLU A 485 68.99 -19.63 -76.97
CA GLU A 485 70.45 -19.68 -77.13
C GLU A 485 70.89 -20.85 -78.02
N LYS A 486 70.33 -22.05 -77.81
CA LYS A 486 70.62 -23.21 -78.67
C LYS A 486 70.04 -23.05 -80.08
N SER A 487 68.85 -22.48 -80.22
CA SER A 487 68.23 -22.22 -81.53
C SER A 487 69.07 -21.22 -82.33
N ARG A 488 69.47 -20.11 -81.71
CA ARG A 488 70.41 -19.15 -82.31
C ARG A 488 71.74 -19.79 -82.67
N LEU A 489 72.32 -20.62 -81.79
CA LEU A 489 73.58 -21.31 -82.11
C LEU A 489 73.43 -22.26 -83.32
N CYS A 490 72.27 -22.92 -83.46
CA CYS A 490 71.96 -23.70 -84.66
C CYS A 490 71.81 -22.81 -85.91
N GLU A 491 71.18 -21.65 -85.82
CA GLU A 491 71.09 -20.67 -86.91
C GLU A 491 72.47 -20.11 -87.32
N ASP A 492 73.30 -19.72 -86.34
CA ASP A 492 74.68 -19.23 -86.50
C ASP A 492 75.62 -20.32 -87.08
N LEU A 493 75.36 -21.60 -86.81
CA LEU A 493 76.04 -22.71 -87.50
C LEU A 493 75.47 -22.96 -88.90
N GLN A 494 74.17 -22.76 -89.11
CA GLN A 494 73.52 -22.94 -90.40
C GLN A 494 73.85 -21.80 -91.39
N THR A 495 74.14 -20.58 -90.93
CA THR A 495 74.74 -19.52 -91.76
C THR A 495 76.15 -19.92 -92.18
N GLN A 496 77.03 -20.29 -91.24
CA GLN A 496 78.40 -20.74 -91.54
C GLN A 496 78.44 -21.93 -92.52
N VAL A 497 77.55 -22.92 -92.38
CA VAL A 497 77.44 -24.04 -93.33
C VAL A 497 77.03 -23.55 -94.73
N ARG A 498 76.11 -22.59 -94.84
CA ARG A 498 75.74 -21.98 -96.14
C ARG A 498 76.87 -21.14 -96.73
N GLU A 499 77.62 -20.42 -95.90
CA GLU A 499 78.78 -19.64 -96.32
C GLU A 499 79.89 -20.55 -96.85
N LEU A 500 80.28 -21.59 -96.10
CA LEU A 500 81.26 -22.59 -96.54
C LEU A 500 80.80 -23.36 -97.80
N GLN A 501 79.50 -23.63 -97.96
CA GLN A 501 78.94 -24.19 -99.21
C GLN A 501 79.05 -23.22 -100.38
N ASN A 502 78.78 -21.92 -100.16
CA ASN A 502 78.91 -20.87 -101.17
C ASN A 502 80.38 -20.62 -101.55
N GLU A 503 81.29 -20.64 -100.57
CA GLU A 503 82.73 -20.59 -100.80
C GLU A 503 83.21 -21.81 -101.57
N LEU A 504 82.83 -23.03 -101.18
CA LEU A 504 83.15 -24.25 -101.93
C LEU A 504 82.61 -24.20 -103.37
N ALA A 505 81.40 -23.70 -103.58
CA ALA A 505 80.83 -23.48 -104.91
C ALA A 505 81.57 -22.38 -105.70
N SER A 506 82.09 -21.36 -105.02
CA SER A 506 82.91 -20.30 -105.60
C SER A 506 84.31 -20.80 -105.97
N VAL A 507 84.96 -21.58 -105.10
CA VAL A 507 86.25 -22.24 -105.34
C VAL A 507 86.15 -23.28 -106.47
N ARG A 508 85.05 -24.06 -106.52
CA ARG A 508 84.75 -24.96 -107.65
C ARG A 508 84.55 -24.18 -108.95
N ARG A 509 83.84 -23.04 -108.94
CA ARG A 509 83.72 -22.14 -110.10
C ARG A 509 85.08 -21.55 -110.52
N LYS A 510 85.89 -21.07 -109.58
CA LYS A 510 87.26 -20.59 -109.83
C LYS A 510 88.15 -21.69 -110.42
N HIS A 511 88.12 -22.91 -109.88
CA HIS A 511 88.83 -24.07 -110.45
C HIS A 511 88.34 -24.42 -111.86
N ALA A 512 87.03 -24.39 -112.11
CA ALA A 512 86.48 -24.64 -113.45
C ALA A 512 86.83 -23.53 -114.46
N ILE A 513 86.95 -22.27 -114.02
CA ILE A 513 87.46 -21.16 -114.83
C ILE A 513 88.96 -21.33 -115.07
N ASN A 514 89.75 -21.59 -114.04
CA ASN A 514 91.20 -21.81 -114.17
C ASN A 514 91.52 -23.03 -115.06
N LEU A 515 90.74 -24.11 -115.00
CA LEU A 515 90.86 -25.25 -115.92
C LEU A 515 90.51 -24.87 -117.36
N LYS A 516 89.49 -24.03 -117.58
CA LYS A 516 89.17 -23.49 -118.91
C LYS A 516 90.29 -22.57 -119.41
N GLU A 517 90.86 -21.74 -118.56
CA GLU A 517 91.94 -20.83 -118.95
C GLU A 517 93.25 -21.60 -119.17
N LEU A 518 93.65 -22.55 -118.32
CA LEU A 518 94.77 -23.47 -118.58
C LEU A 518 94.56 -24.29 -119.87
N THR A 519 93.32 -24.71 -120.18
CA THR A 519 92.99 -25.36 -121.46
C THR A 519 93.09 -24.40 -122.64
N ARG A 520 92.78 -23.12 -122.44
CA ARG A 520 92.92 -22.04 -123.43
C ARG A 520 94.38 -21.65 -123.62
N GLU A 521 95.17 -21.56 -122.56
CA GLU A 521 96.61 -21.38 -122.56
C GLU A 521 97.32 -22.55 -123.24
N LEU A 522 96.95 -23.80 -122.97
CA LEU A 522 97.46 -24.98 -123.70
C LEU A 522 97.10 -24.94 -125.19
N ARG A 523 95.94 -24.37 -125.56
CA ARG A 523 95.59 -24.10 -126.97
C ARG A 523 96.36 -22.90 -127.55
N VAL A 524 96.70 -21.90 -126.73
CA VAL A 524 97.44 -20.69 -127.13
C VAL A 524 98.94 -20.94 -127.21
N THR A 525 99.54 -21.81 -126.38
CA THR A 525 100.92 -22.28 -126.53
C THR A 525 101.02 -23.20 -127.75
N LYS A 526 100.05 -24.11 -127.95
CA LYS A 526 99.96 -24.90 -129.19
C LYS A 526 99.83 -24.01 -130.44
N LYS A 527 99.03 -22.94 -130.41
CA LYS A 527 98.94 -21.94 -131.49
C LYS A 527 100.09 -20.92 -131.54
N ARG A 528 100.91 -20.78 -130.50
CA ARG A 528 102.12 -19.95 -130.49
C ARG A 528 103.34 -20.70 -131.00
N LEU A 529 103.29 -22.02 -131.12
CA LEU A 529 104.29 -22.78 -131.87
C LEU A 529 104.13 -22.54 -133.38
N ASP A 530 102.89 -22.59 -133.87
CA ASP A 530 102.53 -22.39 -135.29
C ASP A 530 102.57 -20.92 -135.78
N HIS A 531 103.06 -19.97 -134.98
CA HIS A 531 102.97 -18.53 -135.29
C HIS A 531 104.18 -17.69 -134.85
N VAL A 532 105.36 -18.31 -134.74
CA VAL A 532 106.65 -17.64 -134.48
C VAL A 532 107.51 -17.53 -135.77
N GLU A 533 107.00 -17.99 -136.91
CA GLU A 533 107.58 -17.75 -138.25
C GLU A 533 107.06 -16.45 -138.90
N SER A 534 106.55 -15.49 -138.12
CA SER A 534 106.06 -14.19 -138.64
C SER A 534 106.32 -13.03 -137.69
N SER A 535 107.55 -12.53 -137.82
CA SER A 535 108.05 -11.18 -137.53
C SER A 535 107.05 -10.11 -137.07
N SER A 536 107.26 -9.65 -135.83
CA SER A 536 107.41 -8.23 -135.45
C SER A 536 106.84 -7.12 -136.35
N THR A 537 106.00 -6.24 -135.79
CA THR A 537 106.36 -4.83 -135.46
C THR A 537 105.17 -4.03 -134.92
N ASN A 538 105.46 -3.05 -134.03
CA ASN A 538 104.78 -1.74 -133.88
C ASN A 538 103.26 -1.67 -133.54
N ALA A 539 102.72 -0.56 -133.00
CA ALA A 539 103.24 0.50 -132.12
C ALA A 539 102.07 1.37 -131.59
N ASN A 540 102.40 2.29 -130.66
CA ASN A 540 101.63 3.45 -130.17
C ASN A 540 100.51 3.18 -129.14
N THR A 541 100.50 3.76 -127.92
CA THR A 541 100.40 5.19 -127.47
C THR A 541 98.93 5.65 -127.45
N THR A 542 98.30 6.08 -126.33
CA THR A 542 98.59 7.27 -125.48
C THR A 542 98.15 7.14 -123.99
N HIS A 543 98.83 7.88 -123.09
CA HIS A 543 98.36 8.70 -121.92
C HIS A 543 96.96 8.49 -121.29
N ASN A 544 96.71 8.65 -119.98
CA ASN A 544 97.52 8.97 -118.76
C ASN A 544 96.76 8.40 -117.50
N ASN A 545 96.96 8.69 -116.21
CA ASN A 545 97.68 9.73 -115.43
C ASN A 545 98.07 9.20 -114.02
N ASP A 546 98.92 9.93 -113.28
CA ASP A 546 99.25 9.70 -111.85
C ASP A 546 98.16 10.18 -110.85
N GLY A 547 98.22 9.71 -109.59
CA GLY A 547 97.35 10.20 -108.49
C GLY A 547 97.42 9.43 -107.14
N VAL A 548 98.53 9.55 -106.41
CA VAL A 548 98.83 8.82 -105.14
C VAL A 548 97.98 9.17 -103.90
N SER A 549 98.05 8.29 -102.88
CA SER A 549 98.13 8.59 -101.41
C SER A 549 96.96 8.20 -100.49
N LEU A 550 97.26 8.16 -99.18
CA LEU A 550 96.41 7.75 -98.05
C LEU A 550 95.57 8.93 -97.51
N GLY A 551 94.40 8.66 -96.90
CA GLY A 551 93.63 9.71 -96.20
C GLY A 551 92.40 9.25 -95.39
N SER A 552 92.47 9.43 -94.07
CA SER A 552 91.46 9.12 -93.04
C SER A 552 90.13 9.91 -93.08
N ARG A 553 89.12 9.37 -92.35
CA ARG A 553 88.09 10.08 -91.52
C ARG A 553 86.84 10.76 -92.14
N THR A 554 85.69 10.52 -91.47
CA THR A 554 84.50 11.41 -91.28
C THR A 554 83.64 11.81 -92.51
N SER A 555 82.40 12.34 -92.43
CA SER A 555 81.22 12.22 -91.51
C SER A 555 80.00 13.00 -92.09
N SER A 556 78.75 12.64 -91.73
CA SER A 556 77.53 13.50 -91.77
C SER A 556 76.40 12.83 -90.95
N ASN A 557 75.50 13.46 -90.16
CA ASN A 557 74.83 14.79 -90.07
C ASN A 557 73.44 14.83 -90.77
N THR A 558 72.34 15.45 -90.26
CA THR A 558 72.11 16.29 -89.02
C THR A 558 70.92 15.71 -88.17
N SER A 559 69.79 16.29 -87.66
CA SER A 559 69.09 17.61 -87.52
C SER A 559 67.88 17.44 -86.52
N LEU A 560 67.19 18.41 -85.89
CA LEU A 560 67.46 19.79 -85.40
C LEU A 560 66.31 20.37 -84.49
N ASN A 561 66.51 20.46 -83.16
CA ASN A 561 66.05 21.55 -82.22
C ASN A 561 64.52 21.80 -81.95
N THR A 562 64.02 22.59 -80.96
CA THR A 562 64.48 23.88 -80.33
C THR A 562 63.99 24.16 -78.88
N ALA A 563 64.67 25.08 -78.16
CA ALA A 563 64.49 25.62 -76.78
C ALA A 563 63.27 26.59 -76.58
N GLY A 564 63.01 27.31 -75.45
CA GLY A 564 63.73 27.63 -74.17
C GLY A 564 62.73 28.02 -73.03
N ILE A 565 62.94 28.93 -72.05
CA ILE A 565 64.01 29.90 -71.67
C ILE A 565 63.92 30.28 -70.14
N VAL A 566 64.50 31.39 -69.62
CA VAL A 566 64.88 31.57 -68.17
C VAL A 566 64.70 33.01 -67.56
N SER A 567 64.60 33.10 -66.21
CA SER A 567 64.73 34.28 -65.26
C SER A 567 63.48 35.17 -64.99
N LYS A 568 63.34 35.88 -63.84
CA LYS A 568 64.32 36.43 -62.85
C LYS A 568 63.73 36.63 -61.41
N SER A 569 64.61 36.79 -60.39
CA SER A 569 64.49 37.33 -58.99
C SER A 569 63.16 37.96 -58.48
N SER A 570 62.73 37.88 -57.20
CA SER A 570 63.27 37.37 -55.90
C SER A 570 62.09 37.24 -54.85
N PHE A 571 62.14 37.15 -53.49
CA PHE A 571 63.14 37.37 -52.42
C PHE A 571 62.90 36.51 -51.12
N THR A 572 62.56 37.09 -49.95
CA THR A 572 62.43 36.45 -48.59
C THR A 572 61.01 36.67 -47.97
N GLU A 573 60.54 36.06 -46.87
CA GLU A 573 61.19 35.34 -45.74
C GLU A 573 60.25 34.35 -44.95
N HIS A 574 60.85 33.31 -44.35
CA HIS A 574 60.50 32.46 -43.17
C HIS A 574 59.15 31.73 -42.88
N ARG A 575 59.32 30.45 -42.43
CA ARG A 575 58.57 29.59 -41.45
C ARG A 575 57.31 28.76 -41.82
N THR A 576 57.57 27.47 -42.12
CA THR A 576 57.11 26.22 -41.40
C THR A 576 55.65 26.01 -40.93
N PRO A 577 55.15 24.74 -40.87
CA PRO A 577 55.45 23.54 -41.69
C PRO A 577 54.19 22.67 -42.04
N GLU A 578 54.41 21.53 -42.72
CA GLU A 578 53.49 20.35 -42.82
C GLU A 578 52.12 20.53 -43.55
N HIS A 579 51.51 19.53 -44.22
CA HIS A 579 51.92 18.16 -44.64
C HIS A 579 51.29 17.83 -46.03
N SER A 580 51.74 16.77 -46.73
CA SER A 580 51.23 16.37 -48.08
C SER A 580 51.79 15.01 -48.54
N PRO A 581 51.18 14.29 -49.52
CA PRO A 581 49.78 14.29 -49.97
C PRO A 581 49.17 12.86 -50.21
N SER A 582 47.96 12.83 -50.79
CA SER A 582 47.13 11.70 -51.27
C SER A 582 47.84 10.66 -52.18
N PRO A 583 47.30 9.42 -52.30
CA PRO A 583 46.46 9.10 -53.46
C PRO A 583 45.04 8.52 -53.19
N THR A 584 44.23 8.55 -54.25
CA THR A 584 42.80 8.20 -54.45
C THR A 584 42.54 6.68 -54.69
N PRO A 585 41.29 6.14 -54.90
CA PRO A 585 40.04 6.80 -55.35
C PRO A 585 38.64 6.34 -54.83
N ALA A 586 37.63 7.21 -55.07
CA ALA A 586 36.18 6.92 -55.27
C ALA A 586 35.36 6.38 -54.06
N PRO A 587 34.01 6.56 -54.00
CA PRO A 587 33.07 6.87 -55.09
C PRO A 587 32.01 7.99 -54.88
N ILE A 588 31.47 8.45 -56.04
CA ILE A 588 30.08 8.85 -56.37
C ILE A 588 29.29 9.83 -55.43
N ASN A 589 28.71 10.85 -56.06
CA ASN A 589 28.01 11.97 -55.44
C ASN A 589 26.47 11.77 -55.43
N MET A 590 25.78 12.19 -54.36
CA MET A 590 24.31 12.26 -54.24
C MET A 590 23.91 13.60 -53.59
N SER A 591 22.70 14.11 -53.89
CA SER A 591 22.36 15.53 -53.63
C SER A 591 22.07 15.86 -52.15
N PRO A 592 22.60 16.97 -51.57
CA PRO A 592 22.41 17.33 -50.16
C PRO A 592 21.11 18.10 -49.82
N ASP A 593 20.34 18.54 -50.82
CA ASP A 593 19.31 19.59 -50.57
C ASP A 593 18.08 19.09 -49.79
N TRP A 594 17.69 17.83 -49.95
CA TRP A 594 16.46 17.29 -49.35
C TRP A 594 16.53 17.19 -47.82
N GLU A 595 17.68 16.78 -47.27
CA GLU A 595 17.90 16.67 -45.82
C GLU A 595 17.84 18.06 -45.17
N ARG A 596 18.38 19.06 -45.86
CA ARG A 596 18.36 20.46 -45.39
C ARG A 596 16.94 21.01 -45.35
N SER A 597 16.12 20.75 -46.36
CA SER A 597 14.70 21.10 -46.37
C SER A 597 13.91 20.39 -45.26
N ALA A 598 14.12 19.08 -45.06
CA ALA A 598 13.47 18.33 -43.99
C ALA A 598 13.86 18.82 -42.59
N LEU A 599 15.13 19.20 -42.39
CA LEU A 599 15.61 19.79 -41.14
C LEU A 599 14.97 21.16 -40.88
N PHE A 600 14.84 22.01 -41.90
CA PHE A 600 14.13 23.28 -41.81
C PHE A 600 12.65 23.09 -41.47
N GLU A 601 11.95 22.14 -42.10
CA GLU A 601 10.54 21.89 -41.79
C GLU A 601 10.35 21.38 -40.35
N LYS A 602 11.23 20.48 -39.89
CA LYS A 602 11.25 20.02 -38.49
C LYS A 602 11.53 21.17 -37.52
N MET A 603 12.44 22.08 -37.86
CA MET A 603 12.75 23.25 -37.03
C MET A 603 11.57 24.23 -36.96
N VAL A 604 10.90 24.54 -38.07
CA VAL A 604 9.70 25.39 -38.10
C VAL A 604 8.54 24.74 -37.33
N ARG A 605 8.38 23.41 -37.41
CA ARG A 605 7.35 22.67 -36.66
C ARG A 605 7.62 22.76 -35.14
N VAL A 606 8.85 22.48 -34.71
CA VAL A 606 9.28 22.63 -33.30
C VAL A 606 9.13 24.08 -32.82
N GLN A 607 9.46 25.09 -33.64
CA GLN A 607 9.27 26.49 -33.27
C GLN A 607 7.79 26.86 -33.08
N ARG A 608 6.88 26.37 -33.92
CA ARG A 608 5.43 26.58 -33.74
C ARG A 608 4.90 25.88 -32.48
N ASP A 609 5.32 24.65 -32.22
CA ASP A 609 4.87 23.90 -31.05
C ASP A 609 5.51 24.42 -29.75
N ASN A 610 6.68 25.07 -29.83
CA ASN A 610 7.27 25.81 -28.70
C ASN A 610 6.58 27.17 -28.48
N ALA A 611 6.20 27.89 -29.54
CA ALA A 611 5.41 29.13 -29.43
C ALA A 611 4.05 28.89 -28.77
N ARG A 612 3.32 27.85 -29.20
CA ARG A 612 2.06 27.41 -28.57
C ARG A 612 2.21 27.04 -27.10
N LYS A 613 3.37 26.49 -26.71
CA LYS A 613 3.69 26.20 -25.30
C LYS A 613 3.99 27.47 -24.51
N SER A 614 4.67 28.45 -25.11
CA SER A 614 4.85 29.79 -24.52
C SER A 614 3.50 30.44 -24.28
N GLU A 615 2.66 30.59 -25.33
CA GLU A 615 1.31 31.17 -25.25
C GLU A 615 0.46 30.49 -24.16
N LYS A 616 0.64 29.17 -23.95
CA LYS A 616 -0.06 28.43 -22.89
C LYS A 616 0.53 28.62 -21.49
N LEU A 617 1.85 28.83 -21.37
CA LEU A 617 2.48 29.23 -20.11
C LEU A 617 2.08 30.66 -19.74
N ASP A 618 2.19 31.60 -20.67
CA ASP A 618 1.80 33.01 -20.50
C ASP A 618 0.34 33.13 -19.96
N PHE A 619 -0.59 32.37 -20.57
CA PHE A 619 -1.99 32.27 -20.10
C PHE A 619 -2.14 31.67 -18.69
N LEU A 620 -1.33 30.66 -18.35
CA LEU A 620 -1.39 30.04 -17.02
C LEU A 620 -0.77 30.94 -15.95
N GLU A 621 0.27 31.69 -16.29
CA GLU A 621 0.87 32.71 -15.40
C GLU A 621 -0.09 33.87 -15.14
N GLU A 622 -0.81 34.36 -16.15
CA GLU A 622 -1.87 35.38 -15.98
C GLU A 622 -2.98 34.86 -15.05
N HIS A 623 -3.47 33.64 -15.27
CA HIS A 623 -4.50 33.03 -14.42
C HIS A 623 -4.03 32.77 -12.97
N VAL A 624 -2.77 32.41 -12.77
CA VAL A 624 -2.16 32.27 -11.42
C VAL A 624 -2.00 33.63 -10.73
N GLN A 625 -1.67 34.69 -11.48
CA GLN A 625 -1.62 36.05 -10.94
C GLN A 625 -3.00 36.56 -10.51
N ASP A 626 -4.05 36.30 -11.30
CA ASP A 626 -5.45 36.61 -10.96
C ASP A 626 -5.92 35.84 -9.71
N LEU A 627 -5.63 34.54 -9.63
CA LEU A 627 -5.91 33.73 -8.44
C LEU A 627 -5.19 34.28 -7.20
N LEU A 628 -3.91 34.67 -7.32
CA LEU A 628 -3.16 35.32 -6.23
C LEU A 628 -3.75 36.69 -5.85
N ALA A 629 -4.22 37.48 -6.82
CA ALA A 629 -4.86 38.78 -6.57
C ALA A 629 -6.18 38.61 -5.82
N GLU A 630 -7.04 37.67 -6.24
CA GLU A 630 -8.32 37.39 -5.59
C GLU A 630 -8.15 36.75 -4.21
N VAL A 631 -7.15 35.89 -4.01
CA VAL A 631 -6.78 35.36 -2.67
C VAL A 631 -6.29 36.50 -1.76
N LYS A 632 -5.42 37.39 -2.23
CA LYS A 632 -4.96 38.56 -1.46
C LYS A 632 -6.11 39.51 -1.12
N LYS A 633 -7.04 39.74 -2.05
CA LYS A 633 -8.27 40.53 -1.86
C LYS A 633 -9.20 39.91 -0.82
N LYS A 634 -9.47 38.60 -0.90
CA LYS A 634 -10.24 37.84 0.11
C LYS A 634 -9.58 37.89 1.49
N ASN A 635 -8.26 37.67 1.58
CA ASN A 635 -7.52 37.81 2.84
C ASN A 635 -7.65 39.23 3.43
N ARG A 636 -7.55 40.27 2.60
CA ARG A 636 -7.69 41.67 3.05
C ARG A 636 -9.12 42.00 3.52
N ILE A 637 -10.14 41.38 2.93
CA ILE A 637 -11.54 41.46 3.41
C ILE A 637 -11.69 40.75 4.76
N ILE A 638 -11.14 39.52 4.90
CA ILE A 638 -11.14 38.78 6.17
C ILE A 638 -10.45 39.59 7.28
N GLN A 639 -9.26 40.14 7.02
CA GLN A 639 -8.53 41.01 7.94
C GLN A 639 -9.32 42.28 8.31
N PHE A 640 -10.05 42.88 7.37
CA PHE A 640 -10.89 44.05 7.63
C PHE A 640 -12.08 43.73 8.55
N PHE A 641 -12.68 42.55 8.44
CA PHE A 641 -13.69 42.10 9.41
C PHE A 641 -13.07 41.74 10.76
N PHE A 642 -11.94 41.04 10.77
CA PHE A 642 -11.21 40.66 11.99
C PHE A 642 -10.75 41.86 12.82
N ALA A 643 -10.46 43.00 12.16
CA ALA A 643 -10.09 44.26 12.81
C ALA A 643 -11.30 45.13 13.20
N LYS A 644 -12.53 44.64 13.05
CA LYS A 644 -13.78 45.41 13.24
C LYS A 644 -14.78 44.76 14.21
N GLU A 645 -14.56 43.53 14.64
CA GLU A 645 -15.34 42.89 15.71
C GLU A 645 -14.63 43.02 17.07
N ASP A 646 -15.33 43.57 18.07
CA ASP A 646 -14.75 43.83 19.41
C ASP A 646 -14.45 42.54 20.20
N SER A 647 -13.24 42.48 20.76
CA SER A 647 -12.57 41.31 21.36
C SER A 647 -13.18 40.74 22.66
N GLY A 648 -14.50 40.87 22.87
CA GLY A 648 -15.17 40.49 24.13
C GLY A 648 -16.48 39.71 24.00
N SER A 649 -17.15 39.69 22.84
CA SER A 649 -18.54 39.20 22.77
C SER A 649 -18.73 37.75 22.29
N MET A 650 -17.71 37.12 21.69
CA MET A 650 -17.88 35.85 20.96
C MET A 650 -16.86 34.78 21.34
N ALA A 651 -17.03 34.19 22.53
CA ALA A 651 -16.41 32.91 22.90
C ALA A 651 -17.07 31.76 22.10
N THR A 652 -16.81 31.71 20.80
CA THR A 652 -17.41 30.77 19.86
C THR A 652 -16.65 29.47 19.71
N GLU A 653 -17.34 28.48 19.15
CA GLU A 653 -16.88 27.13 18.80
C GLU A 653 -15.52 27.05 18.07
N ALA A 654 -15.00 28.15 17.51
CA ALA A 654 -13.66 28.20 16.93
C ALA A 654 -12.56 27.89 17.97
N SER A 655 -12.79 28.21 19.25
CA SER A 655 -11.86 27.90 20.35
C SER A 655 -11.83 26.39 20.65
N ASP A 656 -13.00 25.75 20.78
CA ASP A 656 -13.07 24.29 20.91
C ASP A 656 -12.65 23.60 19.60
N ARG A 657 -12.91 24.15 18.41
CA ARG A 657 -12.35 23.61 17.16
C ARG A 657 -10.83 23.70 17.09
N HIS A 658 -10.17 24.65 17.76
CA HIS A 658 -8.71 24.62 17.90
C HIS A 658 -8.24 23.53 18.87
N LYS A 659 -9.05 23.21 19.89
CA LYS A 659 -8.81 22.15 20.86
C LYS A 659 -9.04 20.76 20.24
N ASP A 660 -10.12 20.60 19.49
CA ASP A 660 -10.47 19.42 18.69
C ASP A 660 -9.54 19.25 17.50
N MET A 661 -9.10 20.31 16.81
CA MET A 661 -8.06 20.20 15.78
C MET A 661 -6.73 19.78 16.39
N LYS A 662 -6.38 20.27 17.58
CA LYS A 662 -5.17 19.83 18.31
C LYS A 662 -5.29 18.39 18.81
N LEU A 663 -6.46 17.97 19.31
CA LEU A 663 -6.74 16.60 19.71
C LEU A 663 -6.82 15.65 18.50
N MET A 664 -7.38 16.09 17.37
CA MET A 664 -7.39 15.36 16.11
C MET A 664 -5.98 15.26 15.53
N TYR A 665 -5.18 16.31 15.55
CA TYR A 665 -3.78 16.26 15.14
C TYR A 665 -2.97 15.30 16.02
N GLN A 666 -3.16 15.33 17.35
CA GLN A 666 -2.58 14.34 18.26
C GLN A 666 -3.13 12.93 18.02
N ALA A 667 -4.40 12.78 17.65
CA ALA A 667 -5.01 11.50 17.32
C ALA A 667 -4.49 10.94 15.99
N GLU A 668 -4.35 11.74 14.93
CA GLU A 668 -3.82 11.32 13.63
C GLU A 668 -2.32 10.95 13.76
N MET A 669 -1.55 11.72 14.54
CA MET A 669 -0.17 11.37 14.94
C MET A 669 -0.09 10.05 15.73
N ALA A 670 -1.10 9.74 16.55
CA ALA A 670 -1.19 8.45 17.23
C ALA A 670 -1.64 7.31 16.29
N LYS A 671 -2.53 7.60 15.35
CA LYS A 671 -3.13 6.66 14.38
C LYS A 671 -2.17 6.22 13.29
N HIS A 672 -1.25 7.10 12.89
CA HIS A 672 -0.10 6.75 12.04
C HIS A 672 0.97 5.91 12.77
N GLY A 673 0.84 5.71 14.08
CA GLY A 673 1.81 4.95 14.89
C GLY A 673 3.13 5.70 15.01
N GLY A 674 3.23 6.60 15.99
CA GLY A 674 4.33 7.58 16.11
C GLY A 674 5.74 7.02 15.83
N ILE A 675 6.28 7.39 14.67
CA ILE A 675 7.66 7.21 14.16
C ILE A 675 8.22 5.79 14.24
N MET A 676 8.46 5.24 15.43
CA MET A 676 9.00 3.88 15.60
C MET A 676 8.05 2.82 15.05
N SER A 677 6.73 3.04 15.04
CA SER A 677 5.80 2.06 14.44
C SER A 677 5.96 1.94 12.93
N SER A 678 6.47 2.98 12.25
CA SER A 678 6.80 2.93 10.82
C SER A 678 8.14 2.22 10.59
N MET A 679 9.15 2.51 11.43
CA MET A 679 10.47 1.84 11.39
C MET A 679 10.37 0.31 11.52
N TYR A 680 9.48 -0.21 12.38
CA TYR A 680 9.38 -1.66 12.62
C TYR A 680 8.35 -2.38 11.72
N ASN A 681 7.42 -1.67 11.07
CA ASN A 681 6.56 -2.25 10.03
C ASN A 681 7.20 -2.09 8.65
N MET A 682 8.17 -2.95 8.35
CA MET A 682 8.78 -3.05 7.00
C MET A 682 7.77 -3.56 5.95
N LYS A 683 6.90 -2.67 5.46
CA LYS A 683 6.15 -2.87 4.23
C LYS A 683 6.81 -2.04 3.12
N THR A 684 7.87 -2.58 2.56
CA THR A 684 8.70 -1.96 1.52
C THR A 684 7.90 -1.68 0.25
N LEU A 685 7.46 -0.43 0.05
CA LEU A 685 7.18 0.25 -1.23
C LEU A 685 6.55 1.62 -0.93
N ASP A 686 7.39 2.63 -0.62
CA ASP A 686 6.98 4.03 -0.60
C ASP A 686 8.21 4.93 -0.86
N ASP A 687 8.06 5.96 -1.69
CA ASP A 687 9.07 7.01 -1.92
C ASP A 687 9.14 8.00 -0.73
N GLY A 688 8.18 7.93 0.21
CA GLY A 688 8.08 8.79 1.39
C GLY A 688 9.22 8.72 2.42
N LEU A 689 10.26 7.91 2.21
CA LEU A 689 11.43 7.81 3.11
C LEU A 689 12.46 8.94 2.86
N ASN A 690 11.96 10.18 2.83
CA ASN A 690 12.74 11.39 2.54
C ASN A 690 13.84 11.64 3.59
N LEU A 691 14.97 12.22 3.16
CA LEU A 691 16.11 12.56 4.00
C LEU A 691 15.71 13.47 5.17
N GLU A 692 14.79 14.40 4.95
CA GLU A 692 14.24 15.28 5.97
C GLU A 692 13.57 14.51 7.12
N LEU A 693 12.79 13.47 6.80
CA LEU A 693 12.19 12.59 7.81
C LEU A 693 13.25 11.79 8.56
N CYS A 694 14.28 11.28 7.88
CA CYS A 694 15.42 10.63 8.53
C CYS A 694 16.17 11.57 9.50
N LEU A 695 16.31 12.85 9.17
CA LEU A 695 16.92 13.85 10.04
C LEU A 695 16.01 14.18 11.23
N GLU A 696 14.72 14.37 11.02
CA GLU A 696 13.74 14.63 12.09
C GLU A 696 13.65 13.46 13.08
N ILE A 697 13.70 12.22 12.59
CA ILE A 697 13.73 11.01 13.42
C ILE A 697 15.02 10.96 14.24
N ASN A 698 16.19 11.24 13.66
CA ASN A 698 17.44 11.29 14.40
C ASN A 698 17.42 12.39 15.47
N GLN A 699 16.89 13.58 15.16
CA GLN A 699 16.77 14.68 16.11
C GLN A 699 15.83 14.35 17.28
N LYS A 700 14.71 13.65 17.01
CA LYS A 700 13.79 13.16 18.05
C LYS A 700 14.40 12.04 18.90
N LEU A 701 15.13 11.10 18.28
CA LEU A 701 15.85 10.04 19.01
C LEU A 701 16.97 10.63 19.88
N GLN A 702 17.70 11.62 19.39
CA GLN A 702 18.70 12.37 20.16
C GLN A 702 18.05 13.10 21.34
N GLY A 703 16.93 13.81 21.13
CA GLY A 703 16.19 14.46 22.23
C GLY A 703 15.72 13.47 23.31
N VAL A 704 15.21 12.30 22.92
CA VAL A 704 14.84 11.22 23.86
C VAL A 704 16.06 10.65 24.59
N LEU A 705 17.22 10.54 23.92
CA LEU A 705 18.47 10.12 24.54
C LEU A 705 18.97 11.15 25.56
N GLU A 706 18.92 12.44 25.23
CA GLU A 706 19.31 13.56 26.08
C GLU A 706 18.42 13.67 27.33
N ASP A 707 17.09 13.61 27.17
CA ASP A 707 16.13 13.54 28.28
C ASP A 707 16.38 12.31 29.17
N THR A 708 16.67 11.16 28.55
CA THR A 708 16.96 9.91 29.29
C THR A 708 18.28 10.00 30.05
N LEU A 709 19.31 10.62 29.48
CA LEU A 709 20.59 10.87 30.14
C LEU A 709 20.43 11.86 31.30
N LEU A 710 19.75 12.99 31.08
CA LEU A 710 19.45 13.99 32.10
C LEU A 710 18.70 13.37 33.28
N LYS A 711 17.65 12.58 32.99
CA LYS A 711 16.85 11.89 34.02
C LYS A 711 17.66 10.84 34.78
N ASN A 712 18.57 10.12 34.13
CA ASN A 712 19.50 9.21 34.80
C ASN A 712 20.52 9.96 35.69
N ILE A 713 20.98 11.14 35.29
CA ILE A 713 21.84 12.01 36.11
C ILE A 713 21.07 12.46 37.37
N THR A 714 19.85 12.99 37.21
CA THR A 714 19.01 13.40 38.36
C THR A 714 18.68 12.24 39.30
N LEU A 715 18.43 11.04 38.77
CA LEU A 715 18.22 9.84 39.57
C LEU A 715 19.49 9.41 40.32
N LYS A 716 20.67 9.53 39.70
CA LYS A 716 21.96 9.23 40.33
C LYS A 716 22.27 10.20 41.48
N ASP A 717 22.00 11.49 41.30
CA ASP A 717 22.17 12.49 42.36
C ASP A 717 21.17 12.27 43.51
N SER A 718 19.91 11.95 43.18
CA SER A 718 18.88 11.57 44.17
C SER A 718 19.29 10.32 44.97
N LEU A 719 19.84 9.31 44.30
CA LEU A 719 20.35 8.09 44.93
C LEU A 719 21.59 8.36 45.80
N SER A 720 22.47 9.28 45.37
CA SER A 720 23.62 9.74 46.15
C SER A 720 23.17 10.44 47.44
N THR A 721 22.19 11.35 47.36
CA THR A 721 21.59 12.02 48.52
C THR A 721 20.92 11.02 49.47
N LEU A 722 20.16 10.05 48.94
CA LEU A 722 19.56 8.98 49.75
C LEU A 722 20.61 8.10 50.42
N GLY A 723 21.70 7.77 49.72
CA GLY A 723 22.84 7.03 50.29
C GLY A 723 23.53 7.78 51.43
N ALA A 724 23.72 9.09 51.29
CA ALA A 724 24.25 9.94 52.36
C ALA A 724 23.32 9.99 53.58
N GLU A 725 22.00 10.07 53.38
CA GLU A 725 21.01 10.08 54.45
C GLU A 725 20.92 8.72 55.16
N VAL A 726 20.97 7.60 54.41
CA VAL A 726 21.05 6.24 54.97
C VAL A 726 22.34 6.05 55.77
N ALA A 727 23.48 6.59 55.32
CA ALA A 727 24.73 6.58 56.08
C ALA A 727 24.61 7.41 57.37
N ARG A 728 24.01 8.61 57.30
CA ARG A 728 23.76 9.49 58.46
C ARG A 728 22.87 8.80 59.51
N ILE A 729 21.78 8.18 59.09
CA ILE A 729 20.86 7.42 59.95
C ILE A 729 21.57 6.20 60.54
N SER A 730 22.36 5.47 59.76
CA SER A 730 23.14 4.31 60.24
C SER A 730 24.16 4.71 61.31
N GLN A 731 24.86 5.84 61.13
CA GLN A 731 25.80 6.37 62.10
C GLN A 731 25.10 6.84 63.38
N GLN A 732 23.92 7.47 63.27
CA GLN A 732 23.09 7.82 64.44
C GLN A 732 22.61 6.57 65.18
N TYR A 733 22.17 5.53 64.47
CA TYR A 733 21.73 4.26 65.06
C TYR A 733 22.88 3.56 65.81
N GLN A 734 24.06 3.44 65.20
CA GLN A 734 25.26 2.91 65.86
C GLN A 734 25.65 3.73 67.10
N SER A 735 25.57 5.06 67.01
CA SER A 735 25.84 5.96 68.15
C SER A 735 24.85 5.74 69.30
N LEU A 736 23.56 5.55 68.99
CA LEU A 736 22.52 5.24 69.97
C LEU A 736 22.75 3.87 70.63
N LEU A 737 23.14 2.87 69.85
CA LEU A 737 23.48 1.52 70.33
C LEU A 737 24.65 1.57 71.32
N GLN A 738 25.71 2.31 71.00
CA GLN A 738 26.85 2.52 71.90
C GLN A 738 26.47 3.30 73.16
N GLN A 739 25.50 4.23 73.09
CA GLN A 739 24.99 4.92 74.29
C GLN A 739 24.14 4.00 75.18
N GLN A 740 23.44 3.02 74.63
CA GLN A 740 22.73 2.00 75.42
C GLN A 740 23.74 1.03 76.08
N GLN A 741 24.75 0.57 75.33
CA GLN A 741 25.82 -0.30 75.85
C GLN A 741 26.70 0.37 76.93
N LYS A 742 26.73 1.70 77.00
CA LYS A 742 27.40 2.48 78.07
C LYS A 742 26.47 2.85 79.25
N LYS A 743 25.24 2.35 79.25
CA LYS A 743 24.24 2.51 80.34
C LYS A 743 23.86 1.18 80.99
N GLN A 744 24.52 0.09 80.59
CA GLN A 744 24.59 -1.20 81.27
C GLN A 744 25.98 -1.34 81.90
#